data_AF-A0A319E2Y5-F1
#
_entry.id   AF-A0A319E2Y5-F1
#
_cell.length_a   1.000
_cell.length_b   1.000
_cell.length_c   1.000
_cell.angle_alpha   90.00
_cell.angle_beta   90.00
_cell.angle_gamma   90.00
#
_symmetry.space_group_name_H-M   'P 1'
#
loop_
_entity.id
_entity.type
_entity.pdbx_description
1 polymer ?
#
loop_
_entity_poly.entity_id
_entity_poly.type
_entity_poly.pdbx_seq_one_letter_code
_entity_poly.pdbx_strand_id
1 'polypeptide(L)'
;MAESSDNLRLLPGAKPPETCSIEIVSGDDKSDVCLQDFGTNRDSFRSSLASTLPKAADHDDQPDDVVPMPPTQPKRRCSLIFVTLIVLAVYTTLLSGLFFVIACVKPFYGRLIGSNASLNASTASLLSALLAKTIELSYVTVCVAFLGQLLSRRALAHGSEGVSIADMTLRTWITQPGSLLMQWETLRYVGWTTLGALTLLVALVAMLYTTAAEALVSPNLVMGPVEHRVLQGNISTQYSNPYYLEDECQTPITSAIDPTNWNSTCLAMEMAGRSYHDFYQYLQGWAELLEDGNTTSSVLAYRPQPNALLYDNTTVQGRWIEADNMTQVSQQYGRMVNNVTAAYPHGGIFSAARDPANHIQQPSDLSGEGKYILSASVPSPAVNIMCAGVSHDELTPIIYTEWPDHEPFNASTWYTAAPTYSTSNTTALDSLFDFTSTFPAPVFPIYPQPYNTIINAKVPNTTSIYVLGAAPTAHNPPYVLCAIRGKLSGLCSTRYQVDSSGGGLTSHCEDPSDPLQYSRLHPDTSESDYNMNYKSVAWEWADSATLASGIMGDDASIERLLMEMVPSFDSTTNTSSLDPTLPSLSEALVVLAGTTLLLGSQDSPYVPYWNYTTPSLATPAVQFFNATLQSAGYASGRTSDWQQVFYVILAVVFVTSIVCLGFIILQVRGHLVTDFTEPPNLFALAVNSPGGGQWTATQTGRESGPKLRERWHVGVREESGHYFIRTRAGIDEEEGYRVG
;
A
#
# COMPACT_ATOMS: atom_id res chain seq x y z
N MET A 1 24.90 3.92 0.11
CA MET A 1 26.26 3.44 -0.24
C MET A 1 26.92 3.05 1.07
N ALA A 2 26.97 1.75 1.39
CA ALA A 2 27.84 1.08 2.36
C ALA A 2 27.29 -0.34 2.53
N GLU A 3 28.06 -1.32 2.08
CA GLU A 3 27.84 -2.76 2.24
C GLU A 3 28.21 -3.18 3.68
N SER A 4 27.46 -4.11 4.26
CA SER A 4 27.96 -4.93 5.37
C SER A 4 27.72 -6.40 5.06
N SER A 5 28.84 -7.09 4.82
CA SER A 5 29.03 -8.53 4.92
C SER A 5 28.76 -8.96 6.36
N ASP A 6 28.03 -10.06 6.59
CA ASP A 6 28.67 -11.25 7.16
C ASP A 6 27.82 -12.51 7.08
N ASN A 7 28.53 -13.56 6.69
CA ASN A 7 28.07 -14.91 6.43
C ASN A 7 28.06 -15.72 7.73
N LEU A 8 26.94 -16.35 8.07
CA LEU A 8 26.95 -17.57 8.90
C LEU A 8 26.35 -18.74 8.11
N ARG A 9 27.24 -19.68 7.77
CA ARG A 9 26.95 -20.93 7.06
C ARG A 9 26.28 -21.95 7.99
N LEU A 10 25.14 -22.48 7.60
CA LEU A 10 24.70 -23.83 7.96
C LEU A 10 24.27 -24.57 6.69
N LEU A 11 24.91 -25.72 6.44
CA LEU A 11 24.64 -26.64 5.33
C LEU A 11 23.28 -27.33 5.51
N PRO A 12 22.62 -27.72 4.41
CA PRO A 12 22.30 -29.13 4.27
C PRO A 12 22.60 -29.69 2.88
N GLY A 13 22.81 -31.01 2.87
CA GLY A 13 23.39 -31.78 1.79
C GLY A 13 22.54 -31.88 0.53
N ALA A 14 23.24 -31.81 -0.60
CA ALA A 14 22.72 -32.10 -1.93
C ALA A 14 22.81 -33.59 -2.23
N LYS A 15 21.74 -34.16 -2.82
CA LYS A 15 21.79 -35.20 -3.86
C LYS A 15 20.48 -35.17 -4.70
N PRO A 16 20.52 -35.66 -5.96
CA PRO A 16 19.91 -35.00 -7.13
C PRO A 16 18.54 -35.57 -7.54
N PRO A 17 17.83 -34.93 -8.49
CA PRO A 17 16.56 -35.45 -9.00
C PRO A 17 16.79 -36.60 -9.99
N GLU A 18 16.09 -37.71 -9.74
CA GLU A 18 15.93 -38.82 -10.68
C GLU A 18 15.02 -38.42 -11.84
N THR A 19 15.51 -38.70 -13.04
CA THR A 19 14.74 -38.86 -14.27
C THR A 19 13.70 -39.97 -14.12
N CYS A 20 12.43 -39.68 -14.40
CA CYS A 20 11.43 -40.73 -14.64
C CYS A 20 10.88 -40.59 -16.06
N SER A 21 11.17 -41.62 -16.86
CA SER A 21 10.72 -41.83 -18.22
C SER A 21 9.57 -42.84 -18.17
N ILE A 22 8.49 -42.54 -18.90
CA ILE A 22 7.59 -43.47 -19.60
C ILE A 22 7.05 -44.66 -18.79
N GLU A 23 5.79 -44.57 -18.38
CA GLU A 23 4.89 -45.74 -18.33
C GLU A 23 3.73 -45.54 -19.30
N ILE A 24 3.58 -46.53 -20.18
CA ILE A 24 2.48 -46.72 -21.12
C ILE A 24 1.36 -47.42 -20.33
N VAL A 25 0.20 -46.79 -20.21
CA VAL A 25 -1.04 -47.48 -19.85
C VAL A 25 -2.09 -47.16 -20.91
N SER A 26 -2.42 -48.23 -21.63
CA SER A 26 -3.57 -48.38 -22.52
C SER A 26 -4.87 -48.35 -21.73
N GLY A 27 -5.89 -47.65 -22.24
CA GLY A 27 -7.23 -47.63 -21.67
C GLY A 27 -8.20 -46.90 -22.60
N ASP A 28 -8.83 -47.67 -23.47
CA ASP A 28 -9.95 -47.29 -24.34
C ASP A 28 -11.13 -46.71 -23.55
N ASP A 29 -11.68 -45.58 -24.04
CA ASP A 29 -13.10 -45.46 -24.36
C ASP A 29 -13.36 -44.11 -25.03
N LYS A 30 -13.50 -44.11 -26.36
CA LYS A 30 -13.86 -42.93 -27.16
C LYS A 30 -15.19 -43.20 -27.84
N SER A 31 -16.20 -42.46 -27.41
CA SER A 31 -17.48 -42.31 -28.08
C SER A 31 -17.30 -41.48 -29.35
N ASP A 32 -17.88 -42.00 -30.44
CA ASP A 32 -17.89 -41.42 -31.77
C ASP A 32 -18.59 -40.04 -31.82
N VAL A 33 -17.83 -39.01 -32.19
CA VAL A 33 -18.36 -37.82 -32.89
C VAL A 33 -17.37 -37.45 -33.98
N CYS A 34 -17.73 -37.77 -35.23
CA CYS A 34 -16.98 -37.44 -36.43
C CYS A 34 -16.85 -35.91 -36.63
N LEU A 35 -15.62 -35.40 -36.56
CA LEU A 35 -15.21 -34.09 -37.07
C LEU A 35 -14.56 -34.29 -38.45
N GLN A 36 -15.38 -34.37 -39.49
CA GLN A 36 -14.95 -34.13 -40.88
C GLN A 36 -15.60 -32.82 -41.33
N ASP A 37 -14.85 -31.72 -41.22
CA ASP A 37 -14.83 -30.62 -42.19
C ASP A 37 -14.02 -29.46 -41.61
N PHE A 38 -12.69 -29.48 -41.78
CA PHE A 38 -11.85 -28.28 -41.83
C PHE A 38 -10.50 -28.67 -42.44
N GLY A 39 -10.45 -28.74 -43.76
CA GLY A 39 -9.24 -29.19 -44.45
C GLY A 39 -9.27 -29.06 -45.97
N THR A 40 -9.86 -28.01 -46.53
CA THR A 40 -9.86 -27.77 -47.98
C THR A 40 -9.78 -26.28 -48.29
N ASN A 41 -8.58 -25.70 -48.25
CA ASN A 41 -8.17 -24.57 -49.09
C ASN A 41 -6.71 -24.16 -48.89
N ARG A 42 -5.79 -25.14 -48.94
CA ARG A 42 -4.35 -24.84 -48.88
C ARG A 42 -3.47 -25.52 -49.92
N ASP A 43 -4.06 -26.05 -50.99
CA ASP A 43 -3.33 -26.62 -52.14
C ASP A 43 -4.01 -26.27 -53.47
N SER A 44 -3.66 -25.12 -54.07
CA SER A 44 -4.03 -24.81 -55.46
C SER A 44 -3.01 -23.93 -56.20
N PHE A 45 -1.78 -23.76 -55.68
CA PHE A 45 -0.77 -22.90 -56.34
C PHE A 45 0.61 -23.55 -56.54
N ARG A 46 0.73 -24.87 -56.40
CA ARG A 46 2.03 -25.57 -56.58
C ARG A 46 2.09 -26.69 -57.62
N SER A 47 1.09 -26.81 -58.49
CA SER A 47 1.05 -27.85 -59.53
C SER A 47 0.68 -27.30 -60.90
N SER A 48 1.53 -26.47 -61.50
CA SER A 48 1.55 -26.25 -62.98
C SER A 48 2.82 -25.54 -63.49
N LEU A 49 3.96 -25.71 -62.82
CA LEU A 49 5.25 -25.16 -63.27
C LEU A 49 6.28 -26.29 -63.38
N ALA A 50 5.93 -27.34 -64.12
CA ALA A 50 6.87 -28.34 -64.62
C ALA A 50 6.19 -29.23 -65.67
N SER A 51 6.14 -28.79 -66.92
CA SER A 51 6.45 -29.65 -68.09
C SER A 51 6.25 -28.91 -69.40
N THR A 52 7.17 -29.18 -70.32
CA THR A 52 7.15 -28.93 -71.78
C THR A 52 7.45 -27.51 -72.30
N LEU A 53 8.72 -27.34 -72.70
CA LEU A 53 9.18 -26.48 -73.80
C LEU A 53 8.34 -26.73 -75.07
N PRO A 54 8.00 -25.70 -75.88
CA PRO A 54 7.45 -25.90 -77.21
C PRO A 54 8.58 -26.15 -78.23
N LYS A 55 8.42 -27.21 -79.02
CA LYS A 55 9.18 -27.47 -80.25
C LYS A 55 8.38 -26.92 -81.45
N ALA A 56 9.12 -26.49 -82.46
CA ALA A 56 8.73 -25.64 -83.58
C ALA A 56 7.54 -26.10 -84.44
N ALA A 57 6.98 -25.09 -85.13
CA ALA A 57 5.88 -25.04 -86.08
C ALA A 57 5.79 -26.18 -87.12
N ASP A 58 4.55 -26.50 -87.53
CA ASP A 58 4.15 -26.39 -88.94
C ASP A 58 2.63 -26.24 -89.13
N HIS A 59 2.29 -25.81 -90.34
CA HIS A 59 1.06 -25.31 -90.99
C HIS A 59 -0.32 -25.97 -90.78
N ASP A 60 -1.32 -25.12 -91.05
CA ASP A 60 -2.67 -25.34 -91.57
C ASP A 60 -3.67 -26.17 -90.77
N ASP A 61 -4.69 -25.50 -90.22
CA ASP A 61 -6.10 -25.74 -90.58
C ASP A 61 -7.04 -24.79 -89.80
N GLN A 62 -8.00 -24.21 -90.51
CA GLN A 62 -9.17 -23.54 -89.94
C GLN A 62 -10.16 -24.62 -89.48
N PRO A 63 -10.90 -24.43 -88.37
CA PRO A 63 -12.33 -24.16 -88.56
C PRO A 63 -12.96 -23.20 -87.52
N ASP A 64 -14.11 -22.67 -87.93
CA ASP A 64 -15.12 -22.03 -87.10
C ASP A 64 -15.51 -22.88 -85.88
N ASP A 65 -15.68 -22.25 -84.72
CA ASP A 65 -16.85 -22.50 -83.86
C ASP A 65 -16.96 -21.48 -82.73
N VAL A 66 -18.14 -20.85 -82.67
CA VAL A 66 -18.58 -19.89 -81.66
C VAL A 66 -18.76 -20.62 -80.33
N VAL A 67 -17.90 -20.36 -79.35
CA VAL A 67 -18.10 -20.81 -77.96
C VAL A 67 -19.10 -19.86 -77.28
N PRO A 68 -20.25 -20.34 -76.76
CA PRO A 68 -21.15 -19.48 -76.01
C PRO A 68 -20.59 -19.20 -74.61
N MET A 69 -20.44 -17.91 -74.27
CA MET A 69 -20.15 -17.48 -72.90
C MET A 69 -21.34 -17.81 -71.98
N PRO A 70 -21.11 -18.38 -70.78
CA PRO A 70 -22.16 -18.51 -69.78
C PRO A 70 -22.46 -17.14 -69.14
N PRO A 71 -23.73 -16.77 -68.96
CA PRO A 71 -24.11 -15.51 -68.33
C PRO A 71 -23.84 -15.58 -66.82
N THR A 72 -22.90 -14.76 -66.35
CA THR A 72 -22.62 -14.59 -64.92
C THR A 72 -23.67 -13.68 -64.29
N GLN A 73 -24.78 -14.25 -63.83
CA GLN A 73 -25.59 -13.59 -62.81
C GLN A 73 -24.78 -13.47 -61.50
N PRO A 74 -24.67 -12.29 -60.88
CA PRO A 74 -23.94 -12.14 -59.63
C PRO A 74 -24.71 -12.79 -58.48
N LYS A 75 -24.31 -14.01 -58.10
CA LYS A 75 -24.81 -14.67 -56.88
C LYS A 75 -24.38 -13.86 -55.64
N ARG A 76 -25.36 -13.35 -54.88
CA ARG A 76 -25.20 -12.83 -53.51
C ARG A 76 -24.55 -13.91 -52.63
N ARG A 77 -23.22 -13.86 -52.48
CA ARG A 77 -22.53 -14.46 -51.34
C ARG A 77 -22.22 -13.32 -50.38
N CYS A 78 -22.94 -13.25 -49.25
CA CYS A 78 -22.43 -12.51 -48.09
C CYS A 78 -21.06 -13.11 -47.78
N SER A 79 -19.99 -12.41 -48.14
CA SER A 79 -18.63 -12.89 -47.96
C SER A 79 -18.37 -13.08 -46.47
N LEU A 80 -17.91 -14.27 -46.07
CA LEU A 80 -17.54 -14.58 -44.69
C LEU A 80 -16.57 -13.54 -44.09
N ILE A 81 -15.74 -12.92 -44.95
CA ILE A 81 -14.82 -11.82 -44.62
C ILE A 81 -15.55 -10.56 -44.15
N PHE A 82 -16.71 -10.24 -44.75
CA PHE A 82 -17.51 -9.09 -44.34
C PHE A 82 -18.13 -9.31 -42.96
N VAL A 83 -18.60 -10.54 -42.69
CA VAL A 83 -19.14 -10.92 -41.38
C VAL A 83 -18.06 -10.86 -40.30
N THR A 84 -16.87 -11.41 -40.54
CA THR A 84 -15.76 -11.36 -39.57
C THR A 84 -15.31 -9.93 -39.30
N LEU A 85 -15.23 -9.08 -40.32
CA LEU A 85 -14.87 -7.67 -40.19
C LEU A 85 -15.90 -6.88 -39.35
N ILE A 86 -17.20 -7.13 -39.54
CA ILE A 86 -18.24 -6.53 -38.68
C ILE A 86 -18.10 -7.01 -37.24
N VAL A 87 -17.90 -8.31 -37.02
CA VAL A 87 -17.73 -8.85 -35.67
C VAL A 87 -16.52 -8.23 -34.97
N LEU A 88 -15.38 -8.11 -35.67
CA LEU A 88 -14.18 -7.44 -35.14
C LEU A 88 -14.42 -5.95 -34.86
N ALA A 89 -15.14 -5.25 -35.74
CA ALA A 89 -15.48 -3.84 -35.57
C ALA A 89 -16.41 -3.60 -34.38
N VAL A 90 -17.40 -4.47 -34.16
CA VAL A 90 -18.28 -4.42 -32.98
C VAL A 90 -17.48 -4.75 -31.71
N TYR A 91 -16.68 -5.81 -31.74
CA TYR A 91 -15.85 -6.24 -30.61
C TYR A 91 -14.89 -5.13 -30.15
N THR A 92 -14.11 -4.53 -31.07
CA THR A 92 -13.15 -3.48 -30.74
C THR A 92 -13.86 -2.22 -30.23
N THR A 93 -15.02 -1.86 -30.79
CA THR A 93 -15.78 -0.68 -30.36
C THR A 93 -16.34 -0.85 -28.94
N LEU A 94 -16.94 -2.00 -28.64
CA LEU A 94 -17.53 -2.27 -27.32
C LEU A 94 -16.45 -2.37 -26.23
N LEU A 95 -15.38 -3.11 -26.49
CA LEU A 95 -14.33 -3.31 -25.47
C LEU A 95 -13.43 -2.10 -25.29
N SER A 96 -13.09 -1.35 -26.35
CA SER A 96 -12.37 -0.08 -26.18
C SER A 96 -13.21 0.95 -25.40
N GLY A 97 -14.53 0.96 -25.63
CA GLY A 97 -15.46 1.76 -24.83
C GLY A 97 -15.49 1.32 -23.36
N LEU A 98 -15.55 0.02 -23.10
CA LEU A 98 -15.48 -0.52 -21.73
C LEU A 98 -14.18 -0.12 -21.02
N PHE A 99 -13.02 -0.27 -21.68
CA PHE A 99 -11.72 0.10 -21.14
C PHE A 99 -11.63 1.60 -20.84
N PHE A 100 -12.15 2.44 -21.72
CA PHE A 100 -12.24 3.89 -21.49
C PHE A 100 -13.12 4.23 -20.28
N VAL A 101 -14.29 3.59 -20.16
CA VAL A 101 -15.18 3.78 -19.00
C VAL A 101 -14.50 3.33 -17.70
N ILE A 102 -13.85 2.17 -17.68
CA ILE A 102 -13.13 1.68 -16.49
C ILE A 102 -12.03 2.66 -16.08
N ALA A 103 -11.24 3.16 -17.04
CA ALA A 103 -10.21 4.16 -16.76
C ALA A 103 -10.78 5.45 -16.15
N CYS A 104 -11.97 5.88 -16.59
CA CYS A 104 -12.65 7.08 -16.09
C CYS A 104 -13.30 6.87 -14.72
N VAL A 105 -13.96 5.73 -14.50
CA VAL A 105 -14.67 5.41 -13.25
C VAL A 105 -13.70 5.07 -12.11
N LYS A 106 -12.53 4.50 -12.43
CA LYS A 106 -11.51 4.08 -11.47
C LYS A 106 -12.06 3.15 -10.38
N PRO A 107 -12.65 2.00 -10.76
CA PRO A 107 -13.22 1.07 -9.80
C PRO A 107 -12.15 0.55 -8.84
N PHE A 108 -12.47 0.53 -7.54
CA PHE A 108 -11.71 -0.13 -6.50
C PHE A 108 -12.25 -1.56 -6.34
N TYR A 109 -11.42 -2.57 -6.59
CA TYR A 109 -11.84 -3.97 -6.62
C TYR A 109 -11.87 -4.63 -5.24
N GLY A 110 -11.29 -4.00 -4.21
CA GLY A 110 -11.32 -4.48 -2.83
C GLY A 110 -10.94 -5.96 -2.72
N ARG A 111 -11.89 -6.80 -2.31
CA ARG A 111 -11.70 -8.25 -2.13
C ARG A 111 -11.89 -9.11 -3.37
N LEU A 112 -12.26 -8.54 -4.52
CA LEU A 112 -12.41 -9.32 -5.76
C LEU A 112 -11.06 -9.78 -6.32
N ILE A 113 -9.99 -9.04 -6.01
CA ILE A 113 -8.62 -9.31 -6.45
C ILE A 113 -7.71 -9.40 -5.22
N GLY A 114 -7.00 -10.51 -5.07
CA GLY A 114 -6.13 -10.80 -3.91
C GLY A 114 -5.65 -12.25 -3.92
N SER A 115 -4.80 -12.66 -2.98
CA SER A 115 -4.28 -14.05 -2.92
C SER A 115 -5.34 -15.07 -2.50
N ASN A 116 -6.30 -14.64 -1.67
CA ASN A 116 -7.41 -15.45 -1.15
C ASN A 116 -8.76 -15.09 -1.82
N ALA A 117 -8.73 -14.37 -2.95
CA ALA A 117 -9.90 -13.88 -3.66
C ALA A 117 -10.32 -14.78 -4.83
N SER A 118 -11.43 -14.45 -5.49
CA SER A 118 -11.86 -15.15 -6.72
C SER A 118 -10.87 -15.03 -7.88
N LEU A 119 -10.07 -13.95 -7.91
CA LEU A 119 -9.06 -13.70 -8.92
C LEU A 119 -7.73 -13.29 -8.26
N ASN A 120 -6.67 -14.02 -8.59
CA ASN A 120 -5.32 -13.63 -8.21
C ASN A 120 -4.89 -12.37 -8.98
N ALA A 121 -4.11 -11.51 -8.34
CA ALA A 121 -3.62 -10.26 -8.93
C ALA A 121 -2.88 -10.49 -10.27
N SER A 122 -2.03 -11.51 -10.32
CA SER A 122 -1.32 -11.89 -11.55
C SER A 122 -2.27 -12.33 -12.68
N THR A 123 -3.36 -13.02 -12.34
CA THR A 123 -4.37 -13.45 -13.32
C THR A 123 -5.20 -12.27 -13.81
N ALA A 124 -5.56 -11.34 -12.91
CA ALA A 124 -6.32 -10.15 -13.26
C ALA A 124 -5.51 -9.20 -14.17
N SER A 125 -4.24 -8.96 -13.85
CA SER A 125 -3.33 -8.19 -14.72
C SER A 125 -3.11 -8.89 -16.06
N LEU A 126 -2.86 -10.21 -16.07
CA LEU A 126 -2.70 -10.99 -17.31
C LEU A 126 -3.95 -10.93 -18.19
N LEU A 127 -5.14 -11.05 -17.59
CA LEU A 127 -6.41 -10.96 -18.31
C LEU A 127 -6.61 -9.56 -18.92
N SER A 128 -6.31 -8.50 -18.15
CA SER A 128 -6.37 -7.12 -18.63
C SER A 128 -5.41 -6.90 -19.81
N ALA A 129 -4.16 -7.35 -19.69
CA ALA A 129 -3.15 -7.25 -20.74
C ALA A 129 -3.52 -8.04 -22.00
N LEU A 130 -4.07 -9.25 -21.84
CA LEU A 130 -4.55 -10.07 -22.96
C LEU A 130 -5.70 -9.39 -23.70
N LEU A 131 -6.69 -8.88 -22.96
CA LEU A 131 -7.81 -8.14 -23.55
C LEU A 131 -7.36 -6.84 -24.22
N ALA A 132 -6.41 -6.10 -23.62
CA ALA A 132 -5.81 -4.93 -24.24
C ALA A 132 -5.17 -5.30 -25.60
N LYS A 133 -4.47 -6.43 -25.67
CA LYS A 133 -3.81 -6.88 -26.90
C LYS A 133 -4.80 -7.33 -27.96
N THR A 134 -5.89 -8.01 -27.59
CA THR A 134 -6.93 -8.39 -28.57
C THR A 134 -7.67 -7.16 -29.11
N ILE A 135 -7.89 -6.14 -28.29
CA ILE A 135 -8.45 -4.86 -28.75
C ILE A 135 -7.48 -4.17 -29.71
N GLU A 136 -6.18 -4.11 -29.39
CA GLU A 136 -5.15 -3.53 -30.26
C GLU A 136 -5.15 -4.20 -31.65
N LEU A 137 -5.08 -5.54 -31.70
CA LEU A 137 -5.02 -6.31 -32.94
C LEU A 137 -6.31 -6.18 -33.77
N SER A 138 -7.48 -6.23 -33.11
CA SER A 138 -8.77 -6.06 -33.78
C SER A 138 -8.95 -4.62 -34.30
N TYR A 139 -8.53 -3.62 -33.54
CA TYR A 139 -8.55 -2.21 -33.93
C TYR A 139 -7.69 -1.94 -35.17
N VAL A 140 -6.45 -2.41 -35.18
CA VAL A 140 -5.52 -2.30 -36.32
C VAL A 140 -6.13 -2.94 -37.57
N THR A 141 -6.72 -4.13 -37.43
CA THR A 141 -7.35 -4.85 -38.54
C THR A 141 -8.53 -4.07 -39.13
N VAL A 142 -9.39 -3.50 -38.28
CA VAL A 142 -10.55 -2.72 -38.70
C VAL A 142 -10.12 -1.40 -39.37
N CYS A 143 -9.09 -0.73 -38.84
CA CYS A 143 -8.55 0.50 -39.43
C CYS A 143 -7.89 0.26 -40.80
N VAL A 144 -7.14 -0.83 -40.95
CA VAL A 144 -6.55 -1.24 -42.23
C VAL A 144 -7.64 -1.52 -43.27
N ALA A 145 -8.69 -2.25 -42.88
CA ALA A 145 -9.79 -2.54 -43.78
C ALA A 145 -10.60 -1.27 -44.13
N PHE A 146 -10.81 -0.37 -43.18
CA PHE A 146 -11.42 0.95 -43.43
C PHE A 146 -10.62 1.76 -44.45
N LEU A 147 -9.30 1.85 -44.27
CA LEU A 147 -8.39 2.54 -45.19
C LEU A 147 -8.41 1.91 -46.59
N GLY A 148 -8.33 0.57 -46.65
CA GLY A 148 -8.38 -0.19 -47.90
C GLY A 148 -9.69 0.00 -48.67
N GLN A 149 -10.82 0.02 -47.97
CA GLN A 149 -12.13 0.31 -48.58
C GLN A 149 -12.24 1.76 -49.06
N LEU A 150 -11.72 2.73 -48.29
CA LEU A 150 -11.70 4.14 -48.70
C LEU A 150 -10.86 4.37 -49.95
N LEU A 151 -9.64 3.83 -49.98
CA LEU A 151 -8.72 3.98 -51.11
C LEU A 151 -9.22 3.24 -52.34
N SER A 152 -9.69 2.00 -52.19
CA SER A 152 -10.21 1.20 -53.32
C SER A 152 -11.47 1.82 -53.93
N ARG A 153 -12.37 2.37 -53.11
CA ARG A 153 -13.56 3.10 -53.62
C ARG A 153 -13.20 4.42 -54.29
N ARG A 154 -12.20 5.15 -53.76
CA ARG A 154 -11.66 6.34 -54.43
C ARG A 154 -11.03 5.97 -55.77
N ALA A 155 -10.32 4.84 -55.87
CA ALA A 155 -9.70 4.40 -57.12
C ALA A 155 -10.71 4.02 -58.23
N LEU A 156 -11.91 3.58 -57.85
CA LEU A 156 -12.99 3.16 -58.76
C LEU A 156 -14.01 4.26 -59.08
N ALA A 157 -14.14 5.30 -58.24
CA ALA A 157 -15.16 6.33 -58.42
C ALA A 157 -14.86 7.23 -59.64
N HIS A 158 -15.79 7.31 -60.59
CA HIS A 158 -15.72 8.24 -61.71
C HIS A 158 -15.74 9.70 -61.21
N GLY A 159 -14.71 10.48 -61.57
CA GLY A 159 -14.53 11.87 -61.14
C GLY A 159 -13.75 12.08 -59.84
N SER A 160 -13.17 11.02 -59.25
CA SER A 160 -12.27 11.15 -58.09
C SER A 160 -10.87 11.62 -58.49
N GLU A 161 -10.07 12.00 -57.50
CA GLU A 161 -8.67 12.38 -57.70
C GLU A 161 -7.73 11.19 -58.02
N GLY A 162 -8.15 9.93 -57.82
CA GLY A 162 -7.31 8.73 -57.92
C GLY A 162 -6.55 8.40 -56.62
N VAL A 163 -5.70 7.36 -56.65
CA VAL A 163 -4.84 6.91 -55.52
C VAL A 163 -3.37 7.06 -55.92
N SER A 164 -2.48 7.42 -54.98
CA SER A 164 -1.02 7.52 -55.21
C SER A 164 -0.21 6.42 -54.52
N ILE A 165 1.08 6.22 -54.87
CA ILE A 165 1.99 5.24 -54.21
C ILE A 165 2.07 5.60 -52.74
N ALA A 166 2.12 6.90 -52.48
CA ALA A 166 2.27 7.43 -51.15
C ALA A 166 0.97 7.24 -50.31
N ASP A 167 -0.21 7.16 -50.92
CA ASP A 167 -1.46 6.74 -50.23
C ASP A 167 -1.48 5.24 -49.92
N MET A 168 -0.90 4.42 -50.81
CA MET A 168 -0.79 2.97 -50.57
C MET A 168 0.15 2.64 -49.41
N THR A 169 1.20 3.46 -49.19
CA THR A 169 2.11 3.28 -48.04
C THR A 169 1.48 3.58 -46.69
N LEU A 170 0.34 4.27 -46.63
CA LEU A 170 -0.38 4.58 -45.39
C LEU A 170 -0.87 3.32 -44.68
N ARG A 171 -1.17 2.26 -45.44
CA ARG A 171 -1.52 0.95 -44.91
C ARG A 171 -0.36 0.36 -44.10
N THR A 172 0.86 0.46 -44.62
CA THR A 172 2.08 -0.07 -44.00
C THR A 172 2.36 0.59 -42.66
N TRP A 173 2.04 1.88 -42.51
CA TRP A 173 2.22 2.62 -41.25
C TRP A 173 1.30 2.12 -40.14
N ILE A 174 0.10 1.64 -40.47
CA ILE A 174 -0.83 1.08 -39.49
C ILE A 174 -0.42 -0.36 -39.12
N THR A 175 -0.03 -1.19 -40.11
CA THR A 175 0.36 -2.59 -39.86
C THR A 175 1.74 -2.74 -39.22
N GLN A 176 2.66 -1.83 -39.53
CA GLN A 176 4.03 -1.84 -39.03
C GLN A 176 4.45 -0.40 -38.72
N PRO A 177 4.06 0.14 -37.56
CA PRO A 177 4.28 1.55 -37.25
C PRO A 177 5.76 1.92 -37.14
N GLY A 178 6.67 0.97 -36.89
CA GLY A 178 8.11 1.20 -36.98
C GLY A 178 8.62 1.62 -38.37
N SER A 179 7.86 1.35 -39.43
CA SER A 179 8.20 1.79 -40.81
C SER A 179 8.14 3.30 -40.99
N LEU A 180 7.39 4.02 -40.13
CA LEU A 180 7.32 5.49 -40.12
C LEU A 180 8.68 6.15 -39.93
N LEU A 181 9.54 5.56 -39.08
CA LEU A 181 10.88 6.08 -38.81
C LEU A 181 11.82 5.89 -40.00
N MET A 182 11.60 4.85 -40.79
CA MET A 182 12.46 4.50 -41.92
C MET A 182 12.02 5.16 -43.23
N GLN A 183 10.75 5.58 -43.36
CA GLN A 183 10.17 6.17 -44.56
C GLN A 183 9.91 7.69 -44.41
N TRP A 184 10.88 8.43 -43.86
CA TRP A 184 10.75 9.87 -43.61
C TRP A 184 10.44 10.69 -44.87
N GLU A 185 10.98 10.28 -46.02
CA GLU A 185 10.71 10.96 -47.30
C GLU A 185 9.24 10.88 -47.69
N THR A 186 8.62 9.70 -47.58
CA THR A 186 7.19 9.50 -47.85
C THR A 186 6.29 10.23 -46.85
N LEU A 187 6.73 10.28 -45.58
CA LEU A 187 6.05 11.02 -44.51
C LEU A 187 5.95 12.52 -44.82
N ARG A 188 7.02 13.13 -45.35
CA ARG A 188 7.02 14.55 -45.73
C ARG A 188 5.99 14.89 -46.81
N TYR A 189 5.71 13.96 -47.73
CA TYR A 189 4.79 14.20 -48.84
C TYR A 189 3.32 13.90 -48.49
N VAL A 190 3.04 12.89 -47.66
CA VAL A 190 1.65 12.46 -47.38
C VAL A 190 1.18 12.80 -45.98
N GLY A 191 2.09 13.00 -45.03
CA GLY A 191 1.74 13.23 -43.62
C GLY A 191 0.85 14.44 -43.37
N TRP A 192 0.92 15.47 -44.23
CA TRP A 192 0.09 16.68 -44.13
C TRP A 192 -1.27 16.59 -44.84
N THR A 193 -1.57 15.48 -45.50
CA THR A 193 -2.90 15.24 -46.08
C THR A 193 -3.89 14.82 -44.99
N THR A 194 -5.19 15.04 -45.17
CA THR A 194 -6.20 14.63 -44.18
C THR A 194 -6.21 13.13 -43.94
N LEU A 195 -5.95 12.33 -44.98
CA LEU A 195 -5.84 10.87 -44.87
C LEU A 195 -4.54 10.46 -44.18
N GLY A 196 -3.42 11.10 -44.52
CA GLY A 196 -2.11 10.88 -43.89
C GLY A 196 -2.11 11.23 -42.40
N ALA A 197 -2.61 12.42 -42.03
CA ALA A 197 -2.73 12.84 -40.63
C ALA A 197 -3.60 11.88 -39.80
N LEU A 198 -4.72 11.42 -40.37
CA LEU A 198 -5.58 10.41 -39.73
C LEU A 198 -4.82 9.07 -39.55
N THR A 199 -4.10 8.60 -40.56
CA THR A 199 -3.35 7.34 -40.46
C THR A 199 -2.17 7.43 -39.48
N LEU A 200 -1.52 8.59 -39.37
CA LEU A 200 -0.48 8.84 -38.37
C LEU A 200 -1.03 8.83 -36.95
N LEU A 201 -2.19 9.45 -36.74
CA LEU A 201 -2.89 9.41 -35.47
C LEU A 201 -3.26 7.97 -35.10
N VAL A 202 -3.85 7.20 -36.03
CA VAL A 202 -4.20 5.80 -35.83
C VAL A 202 -2.96 4.95 -35.52
N ALA A 203 -1.86 5.12 -36.25
CA ALA A 203 -0.61 4.39 -36.02
C ALA A 203 -0.01 4.72 -34.65
N LEU A 204 0.01 6.00 -34.25
CA LEU A 204 0.52 6.45 -32.95
C LEU A 204 -0.32 5.88 -31.81
N VAL A 205 -1.64 5.97 -31.93
CA VAL A 205 -2.56 5.51 -30.90
C VAL A 205 -2.54 3.98 -30.81
N ALA A 206 -2.44 3.26 -31.93
CA ALA A 206 -2.26 1.80 -31.94
C ALA A 206 -0.97 1.36 -31.23
N MET A 207 0.14 2.08 -31.45
CA MET A 207 1.41 1.80 -30.75
C MET A 207 1.30 1.96 -29.23
N LEU A 208 0.57 2.97 -28.76
CA LEU A 208 0.50 3.33 -27.35
C LEU A 208 -0.70 2.73 -26.62
N TYR A 209 -1.64 2.08 -27.33
CA TYR A 209 -2.89 1.62 -26.74
C TYR A 209 -2.68 0.59 -25.63
N THR A 210 -1.86 -0.44 -25.86
CA THR A 210 -1.59 -1.46 -24.83
C THR A 210 -0.88 -0.88 -23.63
N THR A 211 0.07 0.05 -23.83
CA THR A 211 0.70 0.78 -22.73
C THR A 211 -0.30 1.65 -21.96
N ALA A 212 -1.20 2.34 -22.66
CA ALA A 212 -2.25 3.16 -22.07
C ALA A 212 -3.25 2.32 -21.27
N ALA A 213 -3.65 1.16 -21.82
CA ALA A 213 -4.52 0.21 -21.16
C ALA A 213 -3.87 -0.41 -19.91
N GLU A 214 -2.59 -0.79 -19.99
CA GLU A 214 -1.87 -1.31 -18.84
C GLU A 214 -1.74 -0.25 -17.73
N ALA A 215 -1.44 1.00 -18.10
CA ALA A 215 -1.25 2.07 -17.14
C ALA A 215 -2.55 2.53 -16.45
N LEU A 216 -3.71 2.45 -17.12
CA LEU A 216 -4.97 3.03 -16.63
C LEU A 216 -6.07 2.02 -16.32
N VAL A 217 -6.03 0.83 -16.91
CA VAL A 217 -7.09 -0.19 -16.76
C VAL A 217 -6.60 -1.38 -15.96
N SER A 218 -5.31 -1.76 -16.07
CA SER A 218 -4.74 -2.84 -15.26
C SER A 218 -4.90 -2.57 -13.76
N PRO A 219 -5.30 -3.56 -12.95
CA PRO A 219 -5.46 -3.40 -11.52
C PRO A 219 -4.09 -3.19 -10.86
N ASN A 220 -3.90 -2.01 -10.26
CA ASN A 220 -2.69 -1.64 -9.52
C ASN A 220 -3.01 -1.47 -8.03
N LEU A 221 -2.05 -1.75 -7.15
CA LEU A 221 -2.23 -1.61 -5.71
C LEU A 221 -2.19 -0.13 -5.32
N VAL A 222 -3.28 0.37 -4.75
CA VAL A 222 -3.42 1.76 -4.27
C VAL A 222 -4.12 1.79 -2.91
N MET A 223 -3.87 2.84 -2.12
CA MET A 223 -4.63 3.08 -0.90
C MET A 223 -6.07 3.48 -1.26
N GLY A 224 -7.04 2.76 -0.69
CA GLY A 224 -8.46 3.02 -0.88
C GLY A 224 -8.93 4.31 -0.20
N PRO A 225 -10.23 4.64 -0.33
CA PRO A 225 -10.83 5.70 0.46
C PRO A 225 -10.85 5.36 1.95
N VAL A 226 -10.95 6.39 2.80
CA VAL A 226 -11.14 6.20 4.24
C VAL A 226 -12.60 5.82 4.50
N GLU A 227 -12.82 4.68 5.12
CA GLU A 227 -14.15 4.16 5.45
C GLU A 227 -14.39 4.16 6.96
N HIS A 228 -15.51 4.71 7.40
CA HIS A 228 -15.96 4.57 8.79
C HIS A 228 -16.54 3.17 9.01
N ARG A 229 -16.03 2.45 10.00
CA ARG A 229 -16.45 1.09 10.34
C ARG A 229 -16.55 0.91 11.85
N VAL A 230 -17.45 0.03 12.27
CA VAL A 230 -17.45 -0.50 13.63
C VAL A 230 -16.69 -1.81 13.56
N LEU A 231 -15.60 -1.89 14.31
CA LEU A 231 -14.79 -3.11 14.43
C LEU A 231 -15.09 -3.79 15.76
N GLN A 232 -14.71 -5.05 15.85
CA GLN A 232 -14.79 -5.83 17.07
C GLN A 232 -13.40 -6.28 17.52
N GLY A 233 -13.27 -6.57 18.80
CA GLY A 233 -12.11 -7.28 19.31
C GLY A 233 -12.48 -8.09 20.53
N ASN A 234 -11.60 -9.03 20.86
CA ASN A 234 -11.81 -9.94 21.98
C ASN A 234 -11.18 -9.34 23.24
N ILE A 235 -11.93 -9.39 24.33
CA ILE A 235 -11.53 -8.91 25.64
C ILE A 235 -11.58 -10.07 26.63
N SER A 236 -10.55 -10.20 27.46
CA SER A 236 -10.40 -11.35 28.37
C SER A 236 -10.23 -10.91 29.83
N THR A 237 -9.81 -9.68 30.09
CA THR A 237 -9.46 -9.25 31.44
C THR A 237 -9.75 -7.76 31.66
N GLN A 238 -9.85 -7.33 32.91
CA GLN A 238 -9.85 -5.91 33.25
C GLN A 238 -8.47 -5.26 32.99
N TYR A 239 -8.46 -3.95 32.76
CA TYR A 239 -7.22 -3.20 32.56
C TYR A 239 -6.23 -3.40 33.72
N SER A 240 -4.98 -3.71 33.36
CA SER A 240 -3.86 -3.96 34.28
C SER A 240 -4.14 -5.01 35.36
N ASN A 241 -4.62 -6.19 34.97
CA ASN A 241 -4.75 -7.34 35.87
C ASN A 241 -3.44 -8.16 35.93
N PRO A 242 -2.67 -8.12 37.04
CA PRO A 242 -1.37 -8.79 37.12
C PRO A 242 -1.47 -10.31 36.95
N TYR A 243 -2.45 -10.96 37.61
CA TYR A 243 -2.63 -12.41 37.54
C TYR A 243 -2.89 -12.92 36.11
N TYR A 244 -3.61 -12.13 35.31
CA TYR A 244 -3.84 -12.49 33.91
C TYR A 244 -2.55 -12.39 33.08
N LEU A 245 -1.76 -11.34 33.30
CA LEU A 245 -0.47 -11.16 32.62
C LEU A 245 0.54 -12.25 32.99
N GLU A 246 0.52 -12.67 34.25
CA GLU A 246 1.30 -13.80 34.74
C GLU A 246 0.93 -15.10 34.01
N ASP A 247 -0.37 -15.39 33.88
CA ASP A 247 -0.87 -16.62 33.25
C ASP A 247 -0.65 -16.69 31.73
N GLU A 248 -0.61 -15.55 31.04
CA GLU A 248 -0.31 -15.48 29.60
C GLU A 248 1.19 -15.61 29.28
N CYS A 249 2.07 -15.48 30.29
CA CYS A 249 3.51 -15.51 30.06
C CYS A 249 3.98 -16.91 29.64
N GLN A 250 4.71 -16.98 28.53
CA GLN A 250 5.14 -18.26 27.95
C GLN A 250 6.47 -18.73 28.57
N THR A 251 6.40 -19.67 29.50
CA THR A 251 7.58 -20.27 30.15
C THR A 251 7.52 -21.81 30.16
N PRO A 252 8.66 -22.52 29.98
CA PRO A 252 8.72 -23.96 30.15
C PRO A 252 8.72 -24.39 31.63
N ILE A 253 8.91 -23.45 32.57
CA ILE A 253 8.87 -23.72 33.99
C ILE A 253 7.42 -23.95 34.40
N THR A 254 7.13 -25.12 34.98
CA THR A 254 5.78 -25.48 35.41
C THR A 254 5.64 -25.30 36.91
N SER A 255 4.40 -25.30 37.41
CA SER A 255 4.10 -25.32 38.85
C SER A 255 4.68 -26.53 39.60
N ALA A 256 5.12 -27.59 38.90
CA ALA A 256 5.83 -28.71 39.50
C ALA A 256 7.30 -28.38 39.83
N ILE A 257 7.91 -27.42 39.12
CA ILE A 257 9.30 -26.99 39.31
C ILE A 257 9.36 -25.83 40.31
N ASP A 258 8.55 -24.81 40.09
CA ASP A 258 8.36 -23.69 41.03
C ASP A 258 6.87 -23.56 41.34
N PRO A 259 6.40 -24.11 42.48
CA PRO A 259 4.99 -24.06 42.85
C PRO A 259 4.47 -22.66 43.16
N THR A 260 5.36 -21.68 43.36
CA THR A 260 5.02 -20.38 43.94
C THR A 260 5.13 -19.22 42.97
N ASN A 261 6.18 -19.15 42.15
CA ASN A 261 6.51 -17.93 41.39
C ASN A 261 6.81 -18.20 39.90
N TRP A 262 6.44 -19.37 39.36
CA TRP A 262 6.79 -19.76 37.99
C TRP A 262 6.30 -18.76 36.93
N ASN A 263 5.07 -18.25 37.07
CA ASN A 263 4.49 -17.27 36.14
C ASN A 263 4.92 -15.82 36.42
N SER A 264 4.95 -15.40 37.69
CA SER A 264 5.38 -14.05 38.06
C SER A 264 6.83 -13.77 37.65
N THR A 265 7.73 -14.74 37.82
CA THR A 265 9.13 -14.59 37.38
C THR A 265 9.24 -14.41 35.86
N CYS A 266 8.37 -15.07 35.08
CA CYS A 266 8.33 -14.91 33.63
C CYS A 266 7.89 -13.48 33.27
N LEU A 267 6.81 -13.00 33.88
CA LEU A 267 6.30 -11.65 33.66
C LEU A 267 7.32 -10.57 34.06
N ALA A 268 8.00 -10.76 35.20
CA ALA A 268 9.04 -9.87 35.68
C ALA A 268 10.19 -9.72 34.66
N MET A 269 10.63 -10.84 34.08
CA MET A 269 11.65 -10.85 33.02
C MET A 269 11.18 -10.12 31.76
N GLU A 270 9.92 -10.31 31.34
CA GLU A 270 9.35 -9.62 30.18
C GLU A 270 9.26 -8.10 30.42
N MET A 271 8.74 -7.69 31.59
CA MET A 271 8.62 -6.29 31.96
C MET A 271 9.99 -5.61 32.02
N ALA A 272 10.98 -6.21 32.69
CA ALA A 272 12.32 -5.65 32.79
C ALA A 272 13.00 -5.55 31.41
N GLY A 273 12.93 -6.62 30.62
CA GLY A 273 13.54 -6.67 29.28
C GLY A 273 13.00 -5.60 28.34
N ARG A 274 11.67 -5.46 28.26
CA ARG A 274 11.01 -4.43 27.44
C ARG A 274 11.28 -3.02 27.96
N SER A 275 11.16 -2.79 29.28
CA SER A 275 11.39 -1.47 29.88
C SER A 275 12.79 -0.93 29.58
N TYR A 276 13.82 -1.77 29.80
CA TYR A 276 15.20 -1.36 29.53
C TYR A 276 15.46 -1.15 28.04
N HIS A 277 14.88 -1.97 27.18
CA HIS A 277 14.99 -1.78 25.73
C HIS A 277 14.40 -0.44 25.29
N ASP A 278 13.16 -0.16 25.69
CA ASP A 278 12.42 1.05 25.33
C ASP A 278 13.12 2.30 25.86
N PHE A 279 13.54 2.28 27.14
CA PHE A 279 14.27 3.38 27.75
C PHE A 279 15.64 3.61 27.11
N TYR A 280 16.37 2.55 26.78
CA TYR A 280 17.65 2.67 26.11
C TYR A 280 17.50 3.29 24.71
N GLN A 281 16.50 2.88 23.93
CA GLN A 281 16.21 3.51 22.63
C GLN A 281 15.86 4.99 22.77
N TYR A 282 15.08 5.35 23.79
CA TYR A 282 14.75 6.74 24.07
C TYR A 282 16.01 7.57 24.37
N LEU A 283 16.94 7.05 25.17
CA LEU A 283 18.23 7.70 25.44
C LEU A 283 19.12 7.83 24.21
N GLN A 284 19.13 6.81 23.34
CA GLN A 284 19.85 6.90 22.06
C GLN A 284 19.30 8.02 21.19
N GLY A 285 17.97 8.15 21.09
CA GLY A 285 17.34 9.25 20.36
C GLY A 285 17.70 10.63 20.90
N TRP A 286 17.81 10.76 22.23
CA TRP A 286 18.32 11.99 22.85
C TRP A 286 19.78 12.26 22.50
N ALA A 287 20.64 11.24 22.57
CA ALA A 287 22.07 11.37 22.26
C ALA A 287 22.31 11.78 20.80
N GLU A 288 21.60 11.15 19.85
CA GLU A 288 21.67 11.49 18.42
C GLU A 288 21.29 12.95 18.14
N LEU A 289 20.22 13.44 18.77
CA LEU A 289 19.80 14.85 18.63
C LEU A 289 20.87 15.82 19.12
N LEU A 290 21.56 15.49 20.21
CA LEU A 290 22.64 16.32 20.76
C LEU A 290 23.89 16.29 19.88
N GLU A 291 24.24 15.13 19.32
CA GLU A 291 25.36 15.00 18.38
C GLU A 291 25.15 15.84 17.12
N ASP A 292 23.91 15.93 16.64
CA ASP A 292 23.51 16.79 15.52
C ASP A 292 23.52 18.30 15.85
N GLY A 293 23.85 18.66 17.11
CA GLY A 293 23.87 20.05 17.59
C GLY A 293 22.48 20.64 17.83
N ASN A 294 21.43 19.80 17.83
CA ASN A 294 20.07 20.23 18.11
C ASN A 294 19.80 20.17 19.61
N THR A 295 19.41 21.30 20.20
CA THR A 295 18.84 21.31 21.54
C THR A 295 17.33 21.06 21.44
N THR A 296 16.78 20.27 22.36
CA THR A 296 15.33 20.08 22.43
C THR A 296 14.68 21.30 23.10
N SER A 297 13.39 21.20 23.43
CA SER A 297 12.63 22.28 24.05
C SER A 297 12.58 22.16 25.57
N SER A 298 12.42 23.29 26.27
CA SER A 298 11.99 23.33 27.67
C SER A 298 10.49 23.06 27.84
N VAL A 299 9.76 22.85 26.74
CA VAL A 299 8.33 22.51 26.70
C VAL A 299 8.18 21.03 26.36
N LEU A 300 7.48 20.29 27.24
CA LEU A 300 7.30 18.83 27.14
C LEU A 300 6.77 18.36 25.77
N ALA A 301 5.77 19.06 25.21
CA ALA A 301 5.13 18.66 23.95
C ALA A 301 6.09 18.57 22.75
N TYR A 302 7.19 19.33 22.75
CA TYR A 302 8.17 19.36 21.66
C TYR A 302 9.41 18.48 21.92
N ARG A 303 9.43 17.74 23.03
CA ARG A 303 10.49 16.79 23.35
C ARG A 303 10.31 15.49 22.57
N PRO A 304 11.37 14.66 22.47
CA PRO A 304 11.25 13.30 21.97
C PRO A 304 10.07 12.58 22.61
N GLN A 305 9.24 11.96 21.78
CA GLN A 305 8.04 11.26 22.24
C GLN A 305 8.43 9.90 22.80
N PRO A 306 7.68 9.39 23.79
CA PRO A 306 7.93 8.07 24.34
C PRO A 306 7.71 7.01 23.26
N ASN A 307 8.66 6.08 23.12
CA ASN A 307 8.61 4.99 22.15
C ASN A 307 8.69 3.64 22.87
N ALA A 308 8.19 2.61 22.19
CA ALA A 308 8.33 1.22 22.62
C ALA A 308 8.30 0.27 21.42
N LEU A 309 8.52 -1.01 21.68
CA LEU A 309 8.41 -2.06 20.67
C LEU A 309 7.38 -3.13 21.07
N LEU A 310 6.53 -3.50 20.11
CA LEU A 310 5.52 -4.56 20.27
C LEU A 310 5.80 -5.69 19.27
N TYR A 311 6.00 -6.91 19.77
CA TYR A 311 6.29 -8.12 18.98
C TYR A 311 7.46 -7.97 17.99
N ASP A 312 8.48 -7.19 18.36
CA ASP A 312 9.72 -6.90 17.60
C ASP A 312 9.56 -6.24 16.22
N ASN A 313 8.34 -6.17 15.66
CA ASN A 313 8.08 -5.67 14.30
C ASN A 313 7.15 -4.46 14.25
N THR A 314 6.53 -4.11 15.38
CA THR A 314 5.59 -3.00 15.47
C THR A 314 6.18 -1.95 16.39
N THR A 315 6.61 -0.84 15.81
CA THR A 315 7.05 0.31 16.59
C THR A 315 5.84 0.95 17.25
N VAL A 316 5.99 1.29 18.52
CA VAL A 316 4.97 1.97 19.31
C VAL A 316 5.44 3.38 19.59
N GLN A 317 4.58 4.37 19.36
CA GLN A 317 4.83 5.76 19.71
C GLN A 317 3.69 6.28 20.58
N GLY A 318 4.02 6.60 21.84
CA GLY A 318 3.14 7.31 22.74
C GLY A 318 3.17 8.82 22.50
N ARG A 319 2.39 9.55 23.29
CA ARG A 319 2.30 11.01 23.26
C ARG A 319 2.28 11.57 24.66
N TRP A 320 2.96 12.69 24.86
CA TRP A 320 2.77 13.53 26.05
C TRP A 320 1.36 14.13 26.02
N ILE A 321 0.67 14.07 27.15
CA ILE A 321 -0.67 14.65 27.36
C ILE A 321 -0.68 15.44 28.67
N GLU A 322 -1.67 16.31 28.86
CA GLU A 322 -1.81 17.08 30.11
C GLU A 322 -0.51 17.82 30.46
N ALA A 323 0.12 18.43 29.47
CA ALA A 323 1.46 19.01 29.60
C ALA A 323 1.45 20.27 30.48
N ASP A 324 2.03 20.17 31.69
CA ASP A 324 2.17 21.27 32.63
C ASP A 324 3.45 22.09 32.41
N ASN A 325 3.38 23.39 32.72
CA ASN A 325 4.57 24.24 32.74
C ASN A 325 5.30 24.11 34.08
N MET A 326 6.40 23.33 34.08
CA MET A 326 7.22 23.06 35.25
C MET A 326 7.63 24.32 36.04
N THR A 327 7.96 25.41 35.33
CA THR A 327 8.39 26.67 35.96
C THR A 327 7.27 27.31 36.76
N GLN A 328 6.03 27.28 36.25
CA GLN A 328 4.87 27.83 36.95
C GLN A 328 4.50 26.99 38.16
N VAL A 329 4.47 25.65 38.01
CA VAL A 329 4.14 24.74 39.12
C VAL A 329 5.21 24.82 40.22
N SER A 330 6.49 24.91 39.85
CA SER A 330 7.57 25.03 40.83
C SER A 330 7.49 26.34 41.62
N GLN A 331 7.10 27.45 40.97
CA GLN A 331 6.87 28.74 41.64
C GLN A 331 5.69 28.68 42.61
N GLN A 332 4.62 27.98 42.24
CA GLN A 332 3.41 27.85 43.07
C GLN A 332 3.69 27.12 44.38
N TYR A 333 4.48 26.03 44.33
CA TYR A 333 4.77 25.20 45.51
C TYR A 333 6.10 25.54 46.19
N GLY A 334 6.91 26.43 45.61
CA GLY A 334 8.22 26.82 46.12
C GLY A 334 9.24 25.68 46.16
N ARG A 335 9.10 24.68 45.27
CA ARG A 335 9.96 23.50 45.19
C ARG A 335 9.99 22.97 43.76
N MET A 336 10.94 22.09 43.44
CA MET A 336 10.92 21.37 42.16
C MET A 336 9.67 20.48 42.11
N VAL A 337 8.83 20.67 41.09
CA VAL A 337 7.70 19.79 40.81
C VAL A 337 7.71 19.46 39.32
N ASN A 338 7.90 18.19 38.99
CA ASN A 338 7.87 17.66 37.64
C ASN A 338 6.65 16.76 37.48
N ASN A 339 5.64 17.21 36.75
CA ASN A 339 4.41 16.45 36.50
C ASN A 339 4.34 16.09 35.01
N VAL A 340 4.44 14.80 34.69
CA VAL A 340 4.50 14.32 33.32
C VAL A 340 3.49 13.19 33.15
N THR A 341 2.64 13.30 32.12
CA THR A 341 1.74 12.24 31.69
C THR A 341 2.05 11.85 30.26
N ALA A 342 2.12 10.55 29.99
CA ALA A 342 2.10 10.04 28.62
C ALA A 342 0.99 9.02 28.42
N ALA A 343 0.36 9.09 27.24
CA ALA A 343 -0.58 8.11 26.75
C ALA A 343 0.06 7.24 25.68
N TYR A 344 -0.02 5.93 25.88
CA TYR A 344 0.35 4.93 24.89
C TYR A 344 -0.89 4.48 24.11
N PRO A 345 -0.74 4.05 22.85
CA PRO A 345 -1.86 3.48 22.12
C PRO A 345 -2.36 2.19 22.78
N HIS A 346 -3.65 1.90 22.64
CA HIS A 346 -4.27 0.71 23.22
C HIS A 346 -3.76 -0.57 22.55
N GLY A 347 -3.12 -1.45 23.33
CA GLY A 347 -2.46 -2.68 22.84
C GLY A 347 -3.40 -3.62 22.08
N GLY A 348 -4.66 -3.73 22.53
CA GLY A 348 -5.67 -4.59 21.90
C GLY A 348 -6.10 -4.21 20.48
N ILE A 349 -5.65 -3.06 19.93
CA ILE A 349 -5.88 -2.75 18.52
C ILE A 349 -5.04 -3.63 17.60
N PHE A 350 -3.87 -4.07 18.06
CA PHE A 350 -3.01 -4.97 17.29
C PHE A 350 -3.69 -6.32 17.00
N SER A 351 -4.36 -6.90 18.00
CA SER A 351 -5.11 -8.16 17.87
C SER A 351 -6.42 -7.95 17.11
N ALA A 352 -7.17 -6.88 17.40
CA ALA A 352 -8.39 -6.56 16.66
C ALA A 352 -8.15 -6.36 15.16
N ALA A 353 -7.05 -5.72 14.77
CA ALA A 353 -6.70 -5.54 13.36
C ALA A 353 -6.50 -6.86 12.59
N ARG A 354 -6.15 -7.94 13.29
CA ARG A 354 -5.91 -9.28 12.76
C ARG A 354 -7.07 -10.24 12.99
N ASP A 355 -8.13 -9.80 13.68
CA ASP A 355 -9.30 -10.64 13.91
C ASP A 355 -10.01 -10.93 12.57
N PRO A 356 -10.19 -12.22 12.20
CA PRO A 356 -10.85 -12.58 10.95
C PRO A 356 -12.29 -12.05 10.83
N ALA A 357 -12.97 -11.77 11.95
CA ALA A 357 -14.32 -11.22 11.96
C ALA A 357 -14.39 -9.77 11.48
N ASN A 358 -13.31 -8.99 11.63
CA ASN A 358 -13.23 -7.62 11.08
C ASN A 358 -12.98 -7.60 9.58
N HIS A 359 -12.55 -8.75 9.03
CA HIS A 359 -12.31 -8.94 7.62
C HIS A 359 -11.36 -7.88 7.00
N ILE A 360 -10.32 -7.49 7.73
CA ILE A 360 -9.28 -6.57 7.25
C ILE A 360 -8.25 -7.41 6.47
N GLN A 361 -7.99 -7.03 5.21
CA GLN A 361 -6.97 -7.70 4.40
C GLN A 361 -5.58 -7.46 5.01
N GLN A 362 -4.88 -8.53 5.33
CA GLN A 362 -3.53 -8.45 5.89
C GLN A 362 -2.51 -8.34 4.76
N PRO A 363 -1.27 -7.86 5.03
CA PRO A 363 -0.21 -7.79 4.03
C PRO A 363 0.04 -9.14 3.31
N SER A 364 -0.07 -10.26 4.03
CA SER A 364 0.03 -11.61 3.49
C SER A 364 -1.04 -11.94 2.43
N ASP A 365 -2.22 -11.30 2.51
CA ASP A 365 -3.32 -11.49 1.55
C ASP A 365 -3.08 -10.75 0.22
N LEU A 366 -2.07 -9.88 0.19
CA LEU A 366 -1.71 -9.03 -0.94
C LEU A 366 -0.24 -9.24 -1.33
N SER A 367 0.21 -10.51 -1.33
CA SER A 367 1.57 -10.91 -1.73
C SER A 367 2.69 -10.22 -0.93
N GLY A 368 2.41 -9.79 0.30
CA GLY A 368 3.35 -9.09 1.18
C GLY A 368 3.42 -7.57 0.95
N GLU A 369 2.69 -7.04 -0.03
CA GLU A 369 2.68 -5.60 -0.36
C GLU A 369 1.49 -4.85 0.26
N GLY A 370 0.57 -5.57 0.92
CA GLY A 370 -0.61 -4.95 1.52
C GLY A 370 -0.26 -3.95 2.60
N LYS A 371 -1.05 -2.88 2.65
CA LYS A 371 -0.93 -1.79 3.62
C LYS A 371 -2.30 -1.45 4.15
N TYR A 372 -2.40 -1.03 5.41
CA TYR A 372 -3.63 -0.42 5.90
C TYR A 372 -3.34 0.56 7.03
N ILE A 373 -4.24 1.52 7.17
CA ILE A 373 -4.26 2.46 8.28
C ILE A 373 -5.60 2.29 8.98
N LEU A 374 -5.53 1.94 10.26
CA LEU A 374 -6.65 1.79 11.16
C LEU A 374 -6.56 2.87 12.23
N SER A 375 -7.55 3.73 12.34
CA SER A 375 -7.68 4.66 13.48
C SER A 375 -8.89 4.28 14.28
N ALA A 376 -8.72 4.04 15.57
CA ALA A 376 -9.73 3.52 16.49
C ALA A 376 -9.98 4.53 17.63
N SER A 377 -11.25 4.79 17.90
CA SER A 377 -11.69 5.53 19.06
C SER A 377 -11.80 4.59 20.26
N VAL A 378 -10.69 4.41 20.96
CA VAL A 378 -10.58 3.58 22.16
C VAL A 378 -9.83 4.35 23.25
N PRO A 379 -10.13 4.14 24.54
CA PRO A 379 -9.41 4.79 25.62
C PRO A 379 -7.94 4.37 25.56
N SER A 380 -7.03 5.32 25.68
CA SER A 380 -5.60 5.07 25.60
C SER A 380 -5.02 4.91 27.01
N PRO A 381 -4.31 3.83 27.33
CA PRO A 381 -3.66 3.69 28.63
C PRO A 381 -2.62 4.79 28.82
N ALA A 382 -2.63 5.42 29.98
CA ALA A 382 -1.73 6.52 30.31
C ALA A 382 -1.13 6.34 31.70
N VAL A 383 0.12 6.75 31.85
CA VAL A 383 0.81 6.83 33.14
C VAL A 383 1.12 8.29 33.44
N ASN A 384 0.81 8.72 34.65
CA ASN A 384 1.20 10.00 35.20
C ASN A 384 2.26 9.78 36.29
N ILE A 385 3.35 10.51 36.19
CA ILE A 385 4.43 10.51 37.15
C ILE A 385 4.67 11.93 37.61
N MET A 386 4.41 12.14 38.90
CA MET A 386 4.62 13.43 39.55
C MET A 386 5.76 13.29 40.55
N CYS A 387 6.85 14.00 40.32
CA CYS A 387 8.03 14.03 41.18
C CYS A 387 8.18 15.40 41.86
N ALA A 388 8.48 15.39 43.14
CA ALA A 388 8.67 16.59 43.96
C ALA A 388 10.04 16.58 44.64
N GLY A 389 10.74 17.71 44.59
CA GLY A 389 11.96 17.95 45.34
C GLY A 389 11.69 18.08 46.84
N VAL A 390 12.49 17.38 47.64
CA VAL A 390 12.33 17.33 49.09
C VAL A 390 13.67 17.49 49.79
N SER A 391 13.67 18.24 50.90
CA SER A 391 14.81 18.33 51.80
C SER A 391 14.85 17.16 52.80
N HIS A 392 16.00 16.96 53.45
CA HIS A 392 16.16 15.92 54.46
C HIS A 392 15.16 16.05 55.62
N ASP A 393 14.97 17.27 56.14
CA ASP A 393 14.09 17.53 57.30
C ASP A 393 12.60 17.35 56.97
N GLU A 394 12.20 17.63 55.73
CA GLU A 394 10.81 17.43 55.29
C GLU A 394 10.44 15.95 55.15
N LEU A 395 11.42 15.06 54.95
CA LEU A 395 11.22 13.61 54.84
C LEU A 395 11.15 12.91 56.20
N THR A 396 11.65 13.52 57.28
CA THR A 396 11.71 12.91 58.62
C THR A 396 10.39 12.24 59.06
N PRO A 397 9.19 12.81 58.83
CA PRO A 397 7.94 12.18 59.25
C PRO A 397 7.60 10.86 58.52
N ILE A 398 8.22 10.62 57.35
CA ILE A 398 7.97 9.44 56.51
C ILE A 398 9.14 8.45 56.47
N ILE A 399 10.25 8.73 57.15
CA ILE A 399 11.37 7.78 57.31
C ILE A 399 11.23 7.02 58.62
N TYR A 400 11.09 5.70 58.53
CA TYR A 400 10.83 4.81 59.66
C TYR A 400 11.94 4.85 60.72
N THR A 401 13.22 4.87 60.32
CA THR A 401 14.36 4.93 61.25
C THR A 401 14.49 6.25 62.00
N GLU A 402 13.75 7.29 61.62
CA GLU A 402 13.74 8.57 62.35
C GLU A 402 12.67 8.63 63.44
N TRP A 403 11.82 7.60 63.54
CA TRP A 403 10.73 7.61 64.51
C TRP A 403 11.23 7.26 65.92
N PRO A 404 10.71 7.90 66.98
CA PRO A 404 11.23 7.75 68.35
C PRO A 404 11.22 6.31 68.90
N ASP A 405 10.24 5.50 68.50
CA ASP A 405 9.99 4.14 69.00
C ASP A 405 10.01 3.09 67.87
N HIS A 406 10.90 3.24 66.88
CA HIS A 406 10.99 2.30 65.77
C HIS A 406 11.63 0.96 66.20
N GLU A 407 11.18 -0.15 65.63
CA GLU A 407 11.83 -1.45 65.75
C GLU A 407 13.10 -1.48 64.88
N PRO A 408 14.09 -2.33 65.18
CA PRO A 408 15.29 -2.46 64.35
C PRO A 408 14.95 -2.73 62.88
N PHE A 409 15.44 -1.88 62.00
CA PHE A 409 15.26 -2.04 60.56
C PHE A 409 16.03 -3.26 60.05
N ASN A 410 15.35 -4.08 59.24
CA ASN A 410 15.95 -5.17 58.48
C ASN A 410 15.54 -5.06 57.01
N ALA A 411 16.52 -4.79 56.15
CA ALA A 411 16.31 -4.59 54.72
C ALA A 411 15.73 -5.83 54.02
N SER A 412 16.18 -7.03 54.39
CA SER A 412 15.76 -8.29 53.75
C SER A 412 14.31 -8.69 54.00
N THR A 413 13.70 -8.20 55.09
CA THR A 413 12.33 -8.55 55.47
C THR A 413 11.36 -7.38 55.34
N TRP A 414 11.81 -6.19 54.93
CA TRP A 414 10.94 -5.01 54.87
C TRP A 414 9.74 -5.22 53.95
N TYR A 415 9.95 -5.71 52.74
CA TYR A 415 8.87 -5.92 51.78
C TYR A 415 7.97 -7.12 52.10
N THR A 416 8.34 -8.02 53.01
CA THR A 416 7.54 -9.21 53.35
C THR A 416 6.92 -9.15 54.75
N ALA A 417 7.61 -8.54 55.71
CA ALA A 417 7.27 -8.55 57.13
C ALA A 417 7.53 -7.19 57.82
N ALA A 418 7.40 -6.07 57.09
CA ALA A 418 7.44 -4.74 57.73
C ALA A 418 6.43 -4.66 58.89
N PRO A 419 6.80 -3.99 60.00
CA PRO A 419 5.90 -3.73 61.11
C PRO A 419 4.63 -3.02 60.63
N THR A 420 3.48 -3.35 61.22
CA THR A 420 2.25 -2.59 60.94
C THR A 420 2.34 -1.24 61.63
N TYR A 421 2.42 -0.17 60.84
CA TYR A 421 2.43 1.20 61.31
C TYR A 421 1.17 1.94 60.87
N SER A 422 0.65 2.81 61.73
CA SER A 422 -0.46 3.73 61.42
C SER A 422 0.11 5.14 61.43
N THR A 423 0.25 5.76 60.26
CA THR A 423 0.77 7.12 60.15
C THR A 423 -0.38 8.12 60.01
N SER A 424 -0.50 9.02 60.98
CA SER A 424 -1.28 10.26 60.87
C SER A 424 -0.36 11.50 60.86
N ASN A 425 0.93 11.29 60.58
CA ASN A 425 1.93 12.35 60.54
C ASN A 425 1.65 13.27 59.34
N THR A 426 1.53 14.56 59.62
CA THR A 426 1.42 15.58 58.58
C THR A 426 2.80 15.86 57.97
N THR A 427 2.88 15.91 56.65
CA THR A 427 4.13 16.17 55.91
C THR A 427 4.03 17.50 55.15
N ALA A 428 5.17 18.07 54.78
CA ALA A 428 5.20 19.24 53.89
C ALA A 428 4.63 18.96 52.49
N LEU A 429 4.47 17.68 52.13
CA LEU A 429 4.06 17.19 50.83
C LEU A 429 2.55 16.86 50.76
N ASP A 430 1.82 16.97 51.88
CA ASP A 430 0.42 16.57 51.97
C ASP A 430 -0.46 17.28 50.93
N SER A 431 -0.24 18.58 50.73
CA SER A 431 -1.00 19.38 49.76
C SER A 431 -0.67 19.11 48.29
N LEU A 432 0.47 18.46 48.01
CA LEU A 432 0.91 18.18 46.65
C LEU A 432 0.47 16.80 46.18
N PHE A 433 0.54 15.80 47.07
CA PHE A 433 0.15 14.41 46.78
C PHE A 433 -1.23 14.03 47.35
N ASP A 434 -1.97 15.00 47.88
CA ASP A 434 -3.28 14.82 48.53
C ASP A 434 -3.24 13.79 49.67
N PHE A 435 -2.16 13.78 50.46
CA PHE A 435 -2.08 12.92 51.64
C PHE A 435 -3.08 13.37 52.69
N THR A 436 -3.87 12.42 53.19
CA THR A 436 -4.89 12.65 54.20
C THR A 436 -4.92 11.48 55.18
N SER A 437 -5.73 11.57 56.25
CA SER A 437 -5.94 10.42 57.15
C SER A 437 -6.53 9.19 56.44
N THR A 438 -7.21 9.39 55.31
CA THR A 438 -7.80 8.31 54.50
C THR A 438 -6.83 7.78 53.45
N PHE A 439 -5.96 8.65 52.93
CA PHE A 439 -4.89 8.35 51.98
C PHE A 439 -3.54 8.72 52.62
N PRO A 440 -2.99 7.86 53.49
CA PRO A 440 -1.82 8.21 54.28
C PRO A 440 -0.57 8.40 53.40
N ALA A 441 0.39 9.18 53.89
CA ALA A 441 1.69 9.34 53.24
C ALA A 441 2.46 8.00 53.20
N PRO A 442 3.26 7.75 52.14
CA PRO A 442 4.11 6.57 52.07
C PRO A 442 5.18 6.59 53.16
N VAL A 443 5.54 5.42 53.68
CA VAL A 443 6.60 5.27 54.68
C VAL A 443 7.77 4.52 54.08
N PHE A 444 8.95 5.11 54.15
CA PHE A 444 10.19 4.50 53.68
C PHE A 444 11.03 4.02 54.87
N PRO A 445 11.77 2.91 54.75
CA PRO A 445 12.53 2.38 55.86
C PRO A 445 13.66 3.30 56.30
N ILE A 446 14.42 3.83 55.32
CA ILE A 446 15.64 4.60 55.51
C ILE A 446 15.74 5.70 54.45
N TYR A 447 16.66 6.64 54.64
CA TYR A 447 17.10 7.52 53.56
C TYR A 447 17.92 6.72 52.54
N PRO A 448 17.63 6.84 51.23
CA PRO A 448 18.51 6.27 50.21
C PRO A 448 19.87 6.98 50.22
N GLN A 449 20.92 6.23 49.90
CA GLN A 449 22.24 6.79 49.58
C GLN A 449 22.17 7.55 48.25
N PRO A 450 23.03 8.55 48.00
CA PRO A 450 23.07 9.26 46.73
C PRO A 450 23.13 8.29 45.55
N TYR A 451 22.37 8.57 44.49
CA TYR A 451 22.18 7.73 43.29
C TYR A 451 21.20 6.55 43.43
N ASN A 452 20.60 6.32 44.60
CA ASN A 452 19.77 5.15 44.82
C ASN A 452 18.30 5.50 45.00
N THR A 453 17.43 4.52 44.78
CA THR A 453 15.99 4.63 44.96
C THR A 453 15.41 3.54 45.86
N ILE A 454 14.30 3.87 46.54
CA ILE A 454 13.51 2.97 47.37
C ILE A 454 12.04 3.12 46.97
N ILE A 455 11.31 2.01 46.91
CA ILE A 455 9.89 2.02 46.50
C ILE A 455 8.96 1.67 47.66
N ASN A 456 7.75 2.20 47.62
CA ASN A 456 6.64 1.79 48.48
C ASN A 456 5.33 1.73 47.69
N ALA A 457 4.81 0.51 47.51
CA ALA A 457 3.49 0.26 46.93
C ALA A 457 2.42 -0.15 47.96
N LYS A 458 2.76 -0.29 49.24
CA LYS A 458 1.87 -0.87 50.27
C LYS A 458 0.94 0.14 50.93
N VAL A 459 0.90 1.38 50.46
CA VAL A 459 0.03 2.41 51.03
C VAL A 459 -1.44 2.01 50.81
N PRO A 460 -2.27 1.88 51.84
CA PRO A 460 -3.66 1.42 51.67
C PRO A 460 -4.50 2.48 50.96
N ASN A 461 -5.50 2.03 50.19
CA ASN A 461 -6.48 2.86 49.48
C ASN A 461 -5.92 3.87 48.46
N THR A 462 -4.63 3.84 48.12
CA THR A 462 -4.06 4.69 47.07
C THR A 462 -4.03 3.97 45.71
N THR A 463 -4.10 4.74 44.63
CA THR A 463 -3.89 4.27 43.24
C THR A 463 -2.43 4.41 42.79
N SER A 464 -1.57 5.03 43.62
CA SER A 464 -0.18 5.32 43.31
C SER A 464 0.78 4.38 44.03
N ILE A 465 1.89 4.06 43.37
CA ILE A 465 3.13 3.63 44.03
C ILE A 465 4.05 4.84 44.20
N TYR A 466 4.91 4.80 45.23
CA TYR A 466 5.82 5.89 45.53
C TYR A 466 7.27 5.45 45.40
N VAL A 467 8.10 6.31 44.83
CA VAL A 467 9.55 6.11 44.70
C VAL A 467 10.25 7.27 45.38
N LEU A 468 11.10 6.98 46.35
CA LEU A 468 11.99 7.94 47.00
C LEU A 468 13.40 7.75 46.45
N GLY A 469 13.96 8.80 45.88
CA GLY A 469 15.32 8.80 45.34
C GLY A 469 16.22 9.85 46.01
N ALA A 470 17.52 9.58 46.03
CA ALA A 470 18.52 10.57 46.42
C ALA A 470 19.32 11.03 45.20
N ALA A 471 19.32 12.33 44.97
CA ALA A 471 20.04 12.96 43.88
C ALA A 471 21.58 12.85 44.09
N PRO A 472 22.40 13.12 43.05
CA PRO A 472 23.85 13.17 43.17
C PRO A 472 24.31 14.11 44.29
N THR A 473 25.48 13.83 44.88
CA THR A 473 26.05 14.67 45.92
C THR A 473 26.17 16.12 45.45
N ALA A 474 25.73 17.07 46.29
CA ALA A 474 25.69 18.51 45.99
C ALA A 474 24.65 18.95 44.93
N HIS A 475 23.74 18.07 44.51
CA HIS A 475 22.56 18.44 43.74
C HIS A 475 21.49 19.09 44.64
N ASN A 476 20.71 20.01 44.09
CA ASN A 476 19.56 20.63 44.76
C ASN A 476 18.32 20.45 43.90
N PRO A 477 17.29 19.72 44.36
CA PRO A 477 17.08 19.16 45.70
C PRO A 477 17.91 17.89 46.00
N PRO A 478 18.22 17.57 47.27
CA PRO A 478 18.96 16.36 47.64
C PRO A 478 18.14 15.07 47.51
N TYR A 479 16.82 15.14 47.71
CA TYR A 479 15.91 14.02 47.56
C TYR A 479 14.76 14.35 46.62
N VAL A 480 14.17 13.32 46.05
CA VAL A 480 12.98 13.41 45.20
C VAL A 480 11.98 12.33 45.59
N LEU A 481 10.72 12.72 45.78
CA LEU A 481 9.61 11.80 45.96
C LEU A 481 8.73 11.80 44.71
N CYS A 482 8.54 10.64 44.10
CA CYS A 482 7.71 10.46 42.91
C CYS A 482 6.49 9.61 43.23
N ALA A 483 5.31 10.01 42.74
CA ALA A 483 4.10 9.20 42.70
C ALA A 483 3.85 8.74 41.26
N ILE A 484 3.64 7.43 41.08
CA ILE A 484 3.38 6.80 39.78
C ILE A 484 1.96 6.24 39.81
N ARG A 485 1.11 6.70 38.90
CA ARG A 485 -0.30 6.30 38.80
C ARG A 485 -0.72 6.11 37.34
N GLY A 486 -1.62 5.18 37.09
CA GLY A 486 -2.09 4.83 35.74
C GLY A 486 -3.58 5.07 35.57
N LYS A 487 -4.01 5.38 34.34
CA LYS A 487 -5.41 5.61 33.97
C LYS A 487 -5.68 5.17 32.54
N LEU A 488 -6.96 5.12 32.18
CA LEU A 488 -7.42 4.98 30.79
C LEU A 488 -7.93 6.35 30.34
N SER A 489 -7.15 7.05 29.51
CA SER A 489 -7.47 8.40 29.05
C SER A 489 -8.36 8.41 27.81
N GLY A 490 -9.36 9.30 27.80
CA GLY A 490 -10.18 9.62 26.66
C GLY A 490 -9.63 10.75 25.78
N LEU A 491 -8.46 11.32 26.10
CA LEU A 491 -7.87 12.44 25.34
C LEU A 491 -7.25 12.04 24.00
N CYS A 492 -7.23 10.74 23.70
CA CYS A 492 -6.52 10.19 22.56
C CYS A 492 -7.40 9.28 21.70
N SER A 493 -6.94 9.06 20.47
CA SER A 493 -7.32 7.94 19.61
C SER A 493 -6.07 7.07 19.33
N THR A 494 -6.29 5.81 18.97
CA THR A 494 -5.20 4.89 18.62
C THR A 494 -5.14 4.71 17.12
N ARG A 495 -3.99 4.94 16.50
CA ARG A 495 -3.75 4.74 15.07
C ARG A 495 -2.73 3.65 14.84
N TYR A 496 -3.15 2.59 14.15
CA TYR A 496 -2.31 1.49 13.70
C TYR A 496 -2.10 1.56 12.19
N GLN A 497 -0.86 1.77 11.78
CA GLN A 497 -0.44 1.75 10.38
C GLN A 497 0.38 0.50 10.12
N VAL A 498 -0.02 -0.30 9.13
CA VAL A 498 0.72 -1.49 8.70
C VAL A 498 1.24 -1.26 7.30
N ASP A 499 2.55 -1.49 7.17
CA ASP A 499 3.29 -1.46 5.92
C ASP A 499 3.86 -2.86 5.61
N SER A 500 4.46 -3.04 4.44
CA SER A 500 5.01 -4.34 4.01
C SER A 500 6.16 -4.86 4.88
N SER A 501 6.88 -3.97 5.58
CA SER A 501 8.06 -4.29 6.40
C SER A 501 7.80 -4.31 7.91
N GLY A 502 6.61 -3.91 8.37
CA GLY A 502 6.32 -3.79 9.80
C GLY A 502 5.06 -2.95 10.09
N GLY A 503 4.82 -2.71 11.37
CA GLY A 503 3.71 -1.88 11.84
C GLY A 503 4.19 -0.66 12.63
N GLY A 504 3.36 0.38 12.67
CA GLY A 504 3.49 1.53 13.55
C GLY A 504 2.19 1.71 14.32
N LEU A 505 2.23 1.57 15.64
CA LEU A 505 1.11 1.81 16.53
C LEU A 505 1.35 3.14 17.26
N THR A 506 0.47 4.11 17.06
CA THR A 506 0.68 5.49 17.48
C THR A 506 -0.54 6.01 18.24
N SER A 507 -0.32 6.79 19.31
CA SER A 507 -1.40 7.56 19.93
C SER A 507 -1.50 8.94 19.28
N HIS A 508 -2.73 9.40 19.05
CA HIS A 508 -3.02 10.73 18.53
C HIS A 508 -3.89 11.44 19.56
N CYS A 509 -3.33 12.46 20.23
CA CYS A 509 -3.91 13.04 21.44
C CYS A 509 -4.05 14.55 21.32
N GLU A 510 -5.07 15.10 22.00
CA GLU A 510 -5.27 16.55 22.18
C GLU A 510 -5.35 17.37 20.87
N ASP A 511 -5.68 16.73 19.74
CA ASP A 511 -5.83 17.40 18.44
C ASP A 511 -7.26 17.89 18.22
N PRO A 512 -7.48 19.21 18.06
CA PRO A 512 -8.77 19.80 17.74
C PRO A 512 -9.44 19.20 16.49
N SER A 513 -8.68 18.69 15.53
CA SER A 513 -9.16 18.18 14.26
C SER A 513 -9.51 16.69 14.24
N ASP A 514 -9.16 15.92 15.29
CA ASP A 514 -9.40 14.47 15.31
C ASP A 514 -10.87 14.15 15.66
N PRO A 515 -11.68 13.59 14.74
CA PRO A 515 -13.05 13.18 15.04
C PRO A 515 -13.13 11.88 15.87
N LEU A 516 -12.06 11.11 15.95
CA LEU A 516 -12.00 9.81 16.63
C LEU A 516 -11.43 9.88 18.05
N GLN A 517 -11.08 11.06 18.54
CA GLN A 517 -10.69 11.24 19.94
C GLN A 517 -11.81 10.72 20.86
N TYR A 518 -11.47 9.80 21.78
CA TYR A 518 -12.47 9.02 22.51
C TYR A 518 -13.47 9.89 23.30
N SER A 519 -12.98 10.92 24.00
CA SER A 519 -13.77 11.88 24.78
C SER A 519 -14.75 12.70 23.95
N ARG A 520 -14.57 12.82 22.63
CA ARG A 520 -15.55 13.50 21.76
C ARG A 520 -16.75 12.64 21.46
N LEU A 521 -16.53 11.33 21.31
CA LEU A 521 -17.59 10.35 21.14
C LEU A 521 -18.24 9.98 22.48
N HIS A 522 -17.49 10.07 23.58
CA HIS A 522 -17.92 9.76 24.94
C HIS A 522 -17.55 10.90 25.92
N PRO A 523 -18.32 12.00 25.93
CA PRO A 523 -18.00 13.20 26.72
C PRO A 523 -18.07 12.99 28.23
N ASP A 524 -18.70 11.93 28.69
CA ASP A 524 -18.81 11.58 30.12
C ASP A 524 -17.52 10.91 30.68
N THR A 525 -16.47 10.76 29.86
CA THR A 525 -15.21 10.14 30.29
C THR A 525 -14.44 11.07 31.23
N SER A 526 -14.17 10.64 32.45
CA SER A 526 -13.35 11.36 33.43
C SER A 526 -11.86 11.15 33.18
N GLU A 527 -11.08 12.23 33.14
CA GLU A 527 -9.62 12.17 33.08
C GLU A 527 -8.96 12.09 34.46
N SER A 528 -9.73 12.26 35.53
CA SER A 528 -9.23 12.27 36.91
C SER A 528 -9.29 10.88 37.58
N ASP A 529 -9.84 9.89 36.88
CA ASP A 529 -10.08 8.55 37.43
C ASP A 529 -8.84 7.66 37.23
N TYR A 530 -8.04 7.50 38.28
CA TYR A 530 -6.90 6.60 38.29
C TYR A 530 -7.31 5.16 38.65
N ASN A 531 -6.69 4.19 37.98
CA ASN A 531 -7.04 2.79 38.14
C ASN A 531 -6.23 2.14 39.28
N MET A 532 -6.93 1.56 40.25
CA MET A 532 -6.27 0.90 41.38
C MET A 532 -5.57 -0.42 41.01
N ASN A 533 -6.02 -1.12 39.96
CA ASN A 533 -5.37 -2.37 39.51
C ASN A 533 -3.99 -2.08 38.88
N TYR A 534 -3.83 -0.92 38.23
CA TYR A 534 -2.54 -0.50 37.68
C TYR A 534 -1.44 -0.48 38.75
N LYS A 535 -1.77 -0.10 39.98
CA LYS A 535 -0.81 -0.08 41.10
C LYS A 535 -0.12 -1.43 41.33
N SER A 536 -0.84 -2.54 41.20
CA SER A 536 -0.28 -3.88 41.38
C SER A 536 0.69 -4.25 40.26
N VAL A 537 0.33 -3.92 39.01
CA VAL A 537 1.22 -4.11 37.85
C VAL A 537 2.44 -3.20 37.94
N ALA A 538 2.26 -1.96 38.39
CA ALA A 538 3.33 -1.00 38.58
C ALA A 538 4.29 -1.44 39.70
N TRP A 539 3.80 -2.08 40.76
CA TRP A 539 4.65 -2.68 41.78
C TRP A 539 5.53 -3.79 41.18
N GLU A 540 4.93 -4.75 40.48
CA GLU A 540 5.65 -5.86 39.86
C GLU A 540 6.71 -5.34 38.88
N TRP A 541 6.35 -4.34 38.06
CA TRP A 541 7.26 -3.67 37.16
C TRP A 541 8.41 -2.95 37.89
N ALA A 542 8.12 -2.16 38.93
CA ALA A 542 9.13 -1.37 39.62
C ALA A 542 10.16 -2.25 40.34
N ASP A 543 9.71 -3.38 40.91
CA ASP A 543 10.58 -4.39 41.50
C ASP A 543 11.43 -5.08 40.41
N SER A 544 10.80 -5.50 39.31
CA SER A 544 11.47 -6.13 38.16
C SER A 544 12.51 -5.23 37.49
N ALA A 545 12.21 -3.94 37.37
CA ALA A 545 13.10 -2.91 36.84
C ALA A 545 14.15 -2.44 37.85
N THR A 546 14.28 -3.12 39.00
CA THR A 546 15.31 -2.86 40.01
C THR A 546 15.35 -1.38 40.46
N LEU A 547 14.17 -0.82 40.77
CA LEU A 547 14.05 0.56 41.29
C LEU A 547 14.11 0.63 42.83
N ALA A 548 14.38 -0.51 43.48
CA ALA A 548 14.23 -0.71 44.92
C ALA A 548 15.54 -1.11 45.63
N SER A 549 16.66 -1.19 44.91
CA SER A 549 17.93 -1.73 45.39
C SER A 549 18.60 -0.85 46.45
N GLY A 550 18.25 0.44 46.50
CA GLY A 550 18.68 1.38 47.53
C GLY A 550 18.34 0.96 48.97
N ILE A 551 17.39 0.04 49.18
CA ILE A 551 17.12 -0.51 50.51
C ILE A 551 18.30 -1.30 51.09
N MET A 552 19.09 -1.93 50.21
CA MET A 552 20.31 -2.68 50.58
C MET A 552 21.56 -1.79 50.52
N GLY A 553 21.44 -0.53 50.09
CA GLY A 553 22.57 0.34 49.77
C GLY A 553 23.32 -0.07 48.50
N ASP A 554 22.67 -0.85 47.62
CA ASP A 554 23.20 -1.18 46.30
C ASP A 554 22.88 -0.05 45.30
N ASP A 555 23.82 0.21 44.39
CA ASP A 555 23.73 1.30 43.40
C ASP A 555 23.45 0.69 42.01
N ALA A 556 22.20 0.28 41.74
CA ALA A 556 21.86 -0.26 40.43
C ALA A 556 22.06 0.80 39.32
N SER A 557 22.52 0.37 38.14
CA SER A 557 22.86 1.28 37.05
C SER A 557 21.66 2.10 36.56
N ILE A 558 20.46 1.53 36.58
CA ILE A 558 19.22 2.22 36.24
C ILE A 558 18.88 3.31 37.27
N GLU A 559 18.97 3.03 38.56
CA GLU A 559 18.71 4.00 39.62
C GLU A 559 19.69 5.18 39.53
N ARG A 560 20.97 4.86 39.35
CA ARG A 560 22.02 5.86 39.18
C ARG A 560 21.71 6.82 38.04
N LEU A 561 21.37 6.27 36.88
CA LEU A 561 21.07 7.05 35.68
C LEU A 561 19.81 7.91 35.86
N LEU A 562 18.77 7.37 36.50
CA LEU A 562 17.55 8.11 36.81
C LEU A 562 17.82 9.29 37.76
N MET A 563 18.64 9.09 38.79
CA MET A 563 18.97 10.16 39.75
C MET A 563 19.81 11.27 39.13
N GLU A 564 20.59 10.99 38.09
CA GLU A 564 21.31 12.01 37.31
C GLU A 564 20.36 12.88 36.45
N MET A 565 19.11 12.46 36.25
CA MET A 565 18.06 13.17 35.49
C MET A 565 17.14 14.04 36.36
N VAL A 566 17.45 14.20 37.66
CA VAL A 566 16.69 15.08 38.56
C VAL A 566 16.87 16.54 38.11
N PRO A 567 15.77 17.27 37.82
CA PRO A 567 15.89 18.69 37.47
C PRO A 567 16.38 19.53 38.65
N SER A 568 17.27 20.47 38.38
CA SER A 568 17.77 21.39 39.41
C SER A 568 16.71 22.41 39.84
N PHE A 569 16.75 22.77 41.11
CA PHE A 569 15.93 23.83 41.70
C PHE A 569 16.78 25.05 42.04
N ASP A 570 16.38 26.22 41.55
CA ASP A 570 16.99 27.49 41.91
C ASP A 570 16.23 28.11 43.08
N SER A 571 16.87 28.10 44.26
CA SER A 571 16.33 28.67 45.50
C SER A 571 16.24 30.20 45.49
N THR A 572 16.91 30.89 44.56
CA THR A 572 16.84 32.36 44.47
C THR A 572 15.61 32.83 43.72
N THR A 573 15.20 32.08 42.69
CA THR A 573 14.03 32.38 41.85
C THR A 573 12.81 31.54 42.21
N ASN A 574 12.97 30.52 43.07
CA ASN A 574 11.97 29.49 43.36
C ASN A 574 11.46 28.81 42.08
N THR A 575 12.35 28.57 41.13
CA THR A 575 11.99 27.96 39.85
C THR A 575 12.78 26.70 39.56
N SER A 576 12.15 25.83 38.79
CA SER A 576 12.80 24.71 38.10
C SER A 576 12.24 24.65 36.68
N SER A 577 13.04 24.20 35.73
CA SER A 577 12.66 24.10 34.33
C SER A 577 13.27 22.84 33.73
N LEU A 578 12.58 22.29 32.72
CA LEU A 578 13.09 21.15 31.99
C LEU A 578 14.35 21.55 31.18
N ASP A 579 15.40 20.75 31.29
CA ASP A 579 16.68 21.00 30.62
C ASP A 579 16.61 20.55 29.15
N PRO A 580 16.92 21.40 28.16
CA PRO A 580 16.80 21.07 26.74
C PRO A 580 17.80 20.00 26.25
N THR A 581 18.77 19.61 27.09
CA THR A 581 19.83 18.65 26.76
C THR A 581 19.67 17.29 27.42
N LEU A 582 18.74 17.13 28.36
CA LEU A 582 18.51 15.85 29.04
C LEU A 582 17.03 15.64 29.38
N PRO A 583 16.53 14.39 29.35
CA PRO A 583 15.19 14.08 29.82
C PRO A 583 15.10 14.27 31.35
N SER A 584 13.93 14.68 31.85
CA SER A 584 13.70 14.71 33.30
C SER A 584 13.52 13.30 33.89
N LEU A 585 13.68 13.17 35.21
CA LEU A 585 13.38 11.94 35.94
C LEU A 585 11.96 11.42 35.64
N SER A 586 10.94 12.28 35.60
CA SER A 586 9.58 11.83 35.31
C SER A 586 9.41 11.40 33.85
N GLU A 587 10.04 12.08 32.88
CA GLU A 587 10.04 11.63 31.48
C GLU A 587 10.67 10.23 31.36
N ALA A 588 11.82 10.03 32.01
CA ALA A 588 12.53 8.76 32.02
C ALA A 588 11.71 7.62 32.65
N LEU A 589 11.10 7.87 33.82
CA LEU A 589 10.24 6.89 34.47
C LEU A 589 8.97 6.58 33.66
N VAL A 590 8.41 7.57 32.95
CA VAL A 590 7.22 7.36 32.10
C VAL A 590 7.54 6.45 30.93
N VAL A 591 8.68 6.67 30.27
CA VAL A 591 9.15 5.80 29.17
C VAL A 591 9.43 4.39 29.71
N LEU A 592 10.13 4.28 30.83
CA LEU A 592 10.44 3.00 31.47
C LEU A 592 9.16 2.24 31.86
N ALA A 593 8.11 2.93 32.30
CA ALA A 593 6.82 2.35 32.65
C ALA A 593 5.92 2.05 31.43
N GLY A 594 6.27 2.52 30.22
CA GLY A 594 5.44 2.40 29.01
C GLY A 594 5.01 0.98 28.68
N THR A 595 5.86 -0.02 28.95
CA THR A 595 5.54 -1.44 28.74
C THR A 595 4.32 -1.89 29.56
N THR A 596 4.14 -1.36 30.78
CA THR A 596 3.02 -1.71 31.67
C THR A 596 1.68 -1.27 31.08
N LEU A 597 1.67 -0.17 30.32
CA LEU A 597 0.50 0.35 29.63
C LEU A 597 0.14 -0.53 28.42
N LEU A 598 1.13 -0.99 27.67
CA LEU A 598 0.93 -1.86 26.51
C LEU A 598 0.43 -3.25 26.91
N LEU A 599 1.13 -3.91 27.84
CA LEU A 599 0.73 -5.21 28.36
C LEU A 599 -0.64 -5.11 29.07
N GLY A 600 -0.83 -4.10 29.92
CA GLY A 600 -2.07 -3.89 30.67
C GLY A 600 -3.29 -3.62 29.79
N SER A 601 -3.12 -3.15 28.55
CA SER A 601 -4.20 -2.83 27.61
C SER A 601 -4.40 -3.86 26.49
N GLN A 602 -3.62 -4.93 26.43
CA GLN A 602 -3.64 -5.83 25.28
C GLN A 602 -4.96 -6.60 25.14
N ASP A 603 -5.45 -7.19 26.23
CA ASP A 603 -6.72 -7.96 26.26
C ASP A 603 -7.77 -7.31 27.16
N SER A 604 -7.60 -6.00 27.39
CA SER A 604 -8.50 -5.17 28.19
C SER A 604 -9.63 -4.55 27.36
N PRO A 605 -10.70 -4.06 27.99
CA PRO A 605 -11.83 -3.47 27.28
C PRO A 605 -11.48 -2.21 26.48
N TYR A 606 -12.20 -2.01 25.39
CA TYR A 606 -12.18 -0.79 24.58
C TYR A 606 -13.04 0.35 25.18
N VAL A 607 -13.32 0.28 26.48
CA VAL A 607 -14.07 1.25 27.29
C VAL A 607 -13.38 1.40 28.66
N PRO A 608 -13.57 2.53 29.38
CA PRO A 608 -12.79 2.80 30.59
C PRO A 608 -13.17 1.94 31.81
N TYR A 609 -14.15 1.03 31.70
CA TYR A 609 -14.67 0.24 32.81
C TYR A 609 -14.76 -1.26 32.50
N TRP A 610 -14.78 -2.08 33.54
CA TRP A 610 -14.97 -3.52 33.46
C TRP A 610 -16.40 -3.89 33.88
N ASN A 611 -17.17 -4.52 32.98
CA ASN A 611 -18.59 -4.81 33.20
C ASN A 611 -18.88 -6.27 33.60
N TYR A 612 -17.86 -7.02 34.02
CA TYR A 612 -18.02 -8.43 34.41
C TYR A 612 -17.70 -8.61 35.90
N THR A 613 -18.31 -9.64 36.49
CA THR A 613 -18.14 -9.95 37.92
C THR A 613 -16.77 -10.56 38.24
N THR A 614 -16.18 -11.29 37.30
CA THR A 614 -14.84 -11.89 37.45
C THR A 614 -13.80 -10.98 36.81
N PRO A 615 -12.59 -10.84 37.39
CA PRO A 615 -11.55 -9.95 36.87
C PRO A 615 -10.94 -10.42 35.54
N SER A 616 -11.11 -11.71 35.22
CA SER A 616 -10.77 -12.32 33.94
C SER A 616 -11.89 -13.27 33.49
N LEU A 617 -11.93 -13.55 32.18
CA LEU A 617 -12.91 -14.39 31.52
C LEU A 617 -12.21 -15.62 30.93
N ALA A 618 -12.73 -16.81 31.20
CA ALA A 618 -12.21 -18.05 30.61
C ALA A 618 -12.46 -18.14 29.10
N THR A 619 -13.54 -17.52 28.63
CA THR A 619 -13.86 -17.36 27.21
C THR A 619 -13.87 -15.88 26.88
N PRO A 620 -13.06 -15.42 25.90
CA PRO A 620 -13.03 -14.01 25.55
C PRO A 620 -14.42 -13.51 25.15
N ALA A 621 -14.78 -12.31 25.61
CA ALA A 621 -15.98 -11.62 25.19
C ALA A 621 -15.69 -10.70 24.01
N VAL A 622 -16.65 -10.53 23.12
CA VAL A 622 -16.51 -9.63 21.96
C VAL A 622 -17.00 -8.24 22.34
N GLN A 623 -16.18 -7.23 22.09
CA GLN A 623 -16.54 -5.83 22.26
C GLN A 623 -16.33 -5.05 20.97
N PHE A 624 -17.25 -4.12 20.68
CA PHE A 624 -17.23 -3.29 19.48
C PHE A 624 -16.70 -1.89 19.77
N PHE A 625 -16.01 -1.30 18.80
CA PHE A 625 -15.50 0.07 18.86
C PHE A 625 -15.57 0.77 17.50
N ASN A 626 -15.66 2.10 17.53
CA ASN A 626 -15.71 2.93 16.34
C ASN A 626 -14.31 3.14 15.76
N ALA A 627 -14.17 3.00 14.45
CA ALA A 627 -12.90 3.16 13.77
C ALA A 627 -13.06 3.73 12.35
N THR A 628 -11.96 4.20 11.78
CA THR A 628 -11.81 4.40 10.34
C THR A 628 -10.74 3.47 9.81
N LEU A 629 -11.01 2.84 8.68
CA LEU A 629 -10.09 1.95 7.99
C LEU A 629 -9.79 2.50 6.60
N GLN A 630 -8.52 2.54 6.26
CA GLN A 630 -8.05 2.77 4.91
C GLN A 630 -7.13 1.62 4.53
N SER A 631 -7.59 0.72 3.65
CA SER A 631 -6.81 -0.43 3.20
C SER A 631 -6.30 -0.24 1.77
N ALA A 632 -5.09 -0.73 1.51
CA ALA A 632 -4.60 -0.91 0.16
C ALA A 632 -5.39 -2.01 -0.53
N GLY A 633 -5.74 -1.77 -1.78
CA GLY A 633 -6.41 -2.76 -2.62
C GLY A 633 -6.16 -2.46 -4.08
N TYR A 634 -6.50 -3.43 -4.93
CA TYR A 634 -6.34 -3.27 -6.36
C TYR A 634 -7.41 -2.34 -6.92
N ALA A 635 -7.01 -1.34 -7.70
CA ALA A 635 -7.90 -0.46 -8.42
C ALA A 635 -7.39 -0.20 -9.83
N SER A 636 -8.32 0.05 -10.75
CA SER A 636 -7.97 0.63 -12.05
C SER A 636 -7.85 2.14 -11.94
N GLY A 637 -7.00 2.73 -12.75
CA GLY A 637 -6.83 4.18 -12.86
C GLY A 637 -5.39 4.61 -12.73
N ARG A 638 -5.17 5.92 -12.81
CA ARG A 638 -3.84 6.52 -12.68
C ARG A 638 -3.26 6.30 -11.27
N THR A 639 -2.02 5.85 -11.20
CA THR A 639 -1.20 5.84 -9.99
C THR A 639 -0.28 7.06 -9.92
N SER A 640 0.10 7.63 -11.07
CA SER A 640 0.97 8.80 -11.19
C SER A 640 0.36 9.89 -12.07
N ASP A 641 0.75 11.14 -11.87
CA ASP A 641 0.17 12.29 -12.59
C ASP A 641 0.42 12.26 -14.11
N TRP A 642 1.61 11.82 -14.55
CA TRP A 642 1.99 11.77 -15.97
C TRP A 642 1.12 10.81 -16.81
N GLN A 643 0.51 9.80 -16.17
CA GLN A 643 -0.36 8.83 -16.86
C GLN A 643 -1.65 9.48 -17.40
N GLN A 644 -1.93 10.75 -17.07
CA GLN A 644 -3.06 11.48 -17.61
C GLN A 644 -3.08 11.54 -19.15
N VAL A 645 -1.92 11.54 -19.80
CA VAL A 645 -1.81 11.55 -21.27
C VAL A 645 -2.47 10.32 -21.91
N PHE A 646 -2.48 9.18 -21.22
CA PHE A 646 -3.04 7.93 -21.73
C PHE A 646 -4.57 7.93 -21.84
N TYR A 647 -5.27 8.83 -21.13
CA TYR A 647 -6.71 9.00 -21.32
C TYR A 647 -7.06 9.47 -22.74
N VAL A 648 -6.23 10.34 -23.32
CA VAL A 648 -6.41 10.83 -24.69
C VAL A 648 -6.29 9.68 -25.68
N ILE A 649 -5.33 8.78 -25.46
CA ILE A 649 -5.10 7.61 -26.32
C ILE A 649 -6.31 6.67 -26.29
N LEU A 650 -6.82 6.31 -25.11
CA LEU A 650 -8.02 5.47 -24.97
C LEU A 650 -9.25 6.13 -25.63
N ALA A 651 -9.44 7.45 -25.44
CA ALA A 651 -10.54 8.19 -26.04
C ALA A 651 -10.47 8.19 -27.58
N VAL A 652 -9.27 8.39 -28.15
CA VAL A 652 -9.09 8.39 -29.61
C VAL A 652 -9.34 7.01 -30.21
N VAL A 653 -8.90 5.91 -29.58
CA VAL A 653 -9.25 4.55 -30.05
C VAL A 653 -10.75 4.34 -30.06
N PHE A 654 -11.44 4.71 -28.99
CA PHE A 654 -12.89 4.53 -28.90
C PHE A 654 -13.63 5.32 -29.99
N VAL A 655 -13.31 6.61 -30.15
CA VAL A 655 -13.95 7.48 -31.15
C VAL A 655 -13.65 7.00 -32.57
N THR A 656 -12.41 6.66 -32.88
CA THR A 656 -12.03 6.18 -34.22
C THR A 656 -12.65 4.81 -34.53
N SER A 657 -12.79 3.93 -33.53
CA SER A 657 -13.51 2.65 -33.68
C SER A 657 -14.99 2.86 -34.04
N ILE A 658 -15.67 3.81 -33.38
CA ILE A 658 -17.06 4.19 -33.71
C ILE A 658 -17.15 4.69 -35.16
N VAL A 659 -16.21 5.54 -35.59
CA VAL A 659 -16.18 6.08 -36.95
C VAL A 659 -15.97 4.96 -37.98
N CYS A 660 -15.02 4.05 -37.74
CA CYS A 660 -14.78 2.91 -38.62
C CYS A 660 -15.99 1.97 -38.68
N LEU A 661 -16.59 1.63 -37.54
CA LEU A 661 -17.81 0.81 -37.47
C LEU A 661 -18.97 1.46 -38.22
N GLY A 662 -19.21 2.76 -37.99
CA GLY A 662 -20.22 3.54 -38.68
C GLY A 662 -19.99 3.57 -40.20
N PHE A 663 -18.75 3.73 -40.65
CA PHE A 663 -18.40 3.67 -42.07
C PHE A 663 -18.68 2.29 -42.68
N ILE A 664 -18.26 1.22 -42.01
CA ILE A 664 -18.48 -0.16 -42.48
C ILE A 664 -19.98 -0.45 -42.59
N ILE A 665 -20.79 -0.03 -41.61
CA ILE A 665 -22.24 -0.26 -41.64
C ILE A 665 -22.92 0.60 -42.72
N LEU A 666 -22.63 1.91 -42.76
CA LEU A 666 -23.35 2.87 -43.59
C LEU A 666 -22.91 2.85 -45.06
N GLN A 667 -21.61 2.74 -45.34
CA GLN A 667 -21.07 2.84 -46.70
C GLN A 667 -20.90 1.49 -47.38
N VAL A 668 -20.63 0.42 -46.62
CA VAL A 668 -20.38 -0.89 -47.22
C VAL A 668 -21.68 -1.59 -47.58
N ARG A 669 -22.80 -1.40 -46.87
CA ARG A 669 -24.15 -1.97 -47.18
C ARG A 669 -24.12 -3.40 -47.76
N GLY A 670 -23.21 -4.26 -47.27
CA GLY A 670 -23.03 -5.65 -47.72
C GLY A 670 -22.14 -5.88 -48.97
N HIS A 671 -21.59 -4.83 -49.59
CA HIS A 671 -20.71 -4.88 -50.75
C HIS A 671 -19.28 -4.43 -50.40
N LEU A 672 -18.45 -5.37 -49.97
CA LEU A 672 -17.02 -5.15 -49.79
C LEU A 672 -16.34 -5.07 -51.16
N VAL A 673 -15.65 -3.97 -51.44
CA VAL A 673 -14.83 -3.84 -52.66
C VAL A 673 -13.53 -4.61 -52.43
N THR A 674 -13.03 -5.32 -53.44
CA THR A 674 -11.71 -5.96 -53.36
C THR A 674 -10.66 -4.92 -53.08
N ASP A 675 -9.89 -5.12 -52.00
CA ASP A 675 -8.90 -4.16 -51.57
C ASP A 675 -7.67 -4.20 -52.48
N PHE A 676 -7.56 -3.25 -53.40
CA PHE A 676 -6.44 -3.16 -54.35
C PHE A 676 -5.16 -2.62 -53.71
N THR A 677 -5.22 -2.20 -52.43
CA THR A 677 -4.04 -1.76 -51.68
C THR A 677 -3.28 -2.93 -51.04
N GLU A 678 -3.84 -4.15 -51.07
CA GLU A 678 -3.13 -5.34 -50.62
C GLU A 678 -2.00 -5.71 -51.59
N PRO A 679 -0.77 -5.98 -51.10
CA PRO A 679 0.36 -6.29 -51.99
C PRO A 679 0.08 -7.41 -53.01
N PRO A 680 -0.60 -8.52 -52.66
CA PRO A 680 -0.96 -9.54 -53.64
C PRO A 680 -1.95 -9.06 -54.70
N ASN A 681 -2.96 -8.28 -54.31
CA ASN A 681 -3.98 -7.76 -55.23
C ASN A 681 -3.40 -6.66 -56.12
N LEU A 682 -2.53 -5.81 -55.57
CA LEU A 682 -1.78 -4.80 -56.31
C LEU A 682 -0.82 -5.43 -57.32
N PHE A 683 -0.12 -6.50 -56.92
CA PHE A 683 0.76 -7.25 -57.82
C PHE A 683 -0.04 -7.90 -58.95
N ALA A 684 -1.17 -8.55 -58.64
CA ALA A 684 -2.06 -9.11 -59.65
C ALA A 684 -2.59 -8.02 -60.59
N LEU A 685 -2.95 -6.85 -60.07
CA LEU A 685 -3.41 -5.71 -60.87
C LEU A 685 -2.29 -5.15 -61.77
N ALA A 686 -1.06 -5.08 -61.25
CA ALA A 686 0.11 -4.62 -62.01
C ALA A 686 0.47 -5.57 -63.16
N VAL A 687 0.48 -6.88 -62.91
CA VAL A 687 0.77 -7.90 -63.93
C VAL A 687 -0.31 -7.94 -65.01
N ASN A 688 -1.58 -7.70 -64.65
CA ASN A 688 -2.70 -7.71 -65.59
C ASN A 688 -2.91 -6.36 -66.32
N SER A 689 -2.19 -5.31 -65.94
CA SER A 689 -2.29 -4.01 -66.62
C SER A 689 -1.54 -4.02 -67.96
N PRO A 690 -2.16 -3.53 -69.06
CA PRO A 690 -1.45 -3.41 -70.33
C PRO A 690 -0.27 -2.44 -70.15
N GLY A 691 0.87 -2.72 -70.81
CA GLY A 691 2.09 -1.89 -70.76
C GLY A 691 1.95 -0.52 -71.46
N GLY A 692 0.86 0.19 -71.22
CA GLY A 692 0.52 1.49 -71.80
C GLY A 692 0.83 2.62 -70.83
N GLY A 693 1.91 3.35 -71.11
CA GLY A 693 2.36 4.51 -70.36
C GLY A 693 3.86 4.46 -70.15
N GLN A 694 4.60 5.05 -71.08
CA GLN A 694 6.05 5.20 -71.06
C GLN A 694 6.62 5.51 -69.65
N TRP A 695 7.27 4.52 -69.05
CA TRP A 695 8.29 4.73 -68.00
C TRP A 695 9.62 5.23 -68.61
N THR A 696 9.59 5.93 -69.75
CA THR A 696 10.80 6.49 -70.35
C THR A 696 11.22 7.71 -69.56
N ALA A 697 12.42 7.64 -68.98
CA ALA A 697 13.15 8.82 -68.57
C ALA A 697 13.08 9.86 -69.69
N THR A 698 12.44 11.00 -69.44
CA THR A 698 12.48 12.14 -70.35
C THR A 698 13.93 12.57 -70.51
N GLN A 699 14.50 12.34 -71.70
CA GLN A 699 15.78 12.86 -72.16
C GLN A 699 15.75 14.37 -72.45
N THR A 700 14.89 15.12 -71.76
CA THR A 700 14.90 16.59 -71.75
C THR A 700 15.02 17.01 -70.29
N GLY A 701 16.10 17.73 -69.97
CA GLY A 701 16.51 18.12 -68.62
C GLY A 701 15.56 19.09 -67.92
N ARG A 702 14.29 18.68 -67.72
CA ARG A 702 13.35 19.32 -66.83
C ARG A 702 13.19 18.43 -65.61
N GLU A 703 13.43 18.99 -64.44
CA GLU A 703 13.40 18.29 -63.15
C GLU A 703 12.18 17.37 -63.05
N SER A 704 12.44 16.08 -62.86
CA SER A 704 11.39 15.10 -62.58
C SER A 704 10.74 15.49 -61.26
N GLY A 705 9.48 15.92 -61.29
CA GLY A 705 8.68 16.08 -60.09
C GLY A 705 8.62 14.77 -59.29
N PRO A 706 8.29 14.83 -57.98
CA PRO A 706 8.32 13.65 -57.12
C PRO A 706 7.33 12.58 -57.62
N LYS A 707 7.89 11.50 -58.19
CA LYS A 707 7.19 10.35 -58.79
C LYS A 707 6.21 9.64 -57.86
N LEU A 708 6.34 9.86 -56.55
CA LEU A 708 5.45 9.34 -55.50
C LEU A 708 4.06 9.99 -55.49
N ARG A 709 3.88 11.14 -56.16
CA ARG A 709 2.63 11.93 -56.16
C ARG A 709 1.71 11.63 -57.37
N GLU A 710 2.17 10.83 -58.32
CA GLU A 710 1.36 10.45 -59.48
C GLU A 710 0.12 9.68 -59.01
N ARG A 711 -1.04 10.05 -59.56
CA ARG A 711 -2.34 9.49 -59.20
C ARG A 711 -2.81 8.54 -60.29
N TRP A 712 -3.35 7.39 -59.87
CA TRP A 712 -3.84 6.35 -60.77
C TRP A 712 -5.24 5.89 -60.39
N HIS A 713 -5.91 5.35 -61.39
CA HIS A 713 -7.30 4.90 -61.34
C HIS A 713 -7.37 3.44 -61.74
N VAL A 714 -8.36 2.72 -61.21
CA VAL A 714 -8.63 1.34 -61.62
C VAL A 714 -9.72 1.37 -62.70
N GLY A 715 -9.34 1.04 -63.93
CA GLY A 715 -10.26 0.86 -65.05
C GLY A 715 -10.82 -0.56 -65.09
N VAL A 716 -12.08 -0.68 -65.50
CA VAL A 716 -12.72 -1.97 -65.81
C VAL A 716 -12.96 -2.02 -67.31
N ARG A 717 -12.52 -3.10 -67.98
CA ARG A 717 -12.91 -3.36 -69.37
C ARG A 717 -14.23 -4.11 -69.36
N GLU A 718 -15.32 -3.41 -69.71
CA GLU A 718 -16.70 -3.92 -69.59
C GLU A 718 -16.95 -5.22 -70.38
N GLU A 719 -16.21 -5.44 -71.47
CA GLU A 719 -16.35 -6.62 -72.34
C GLU A 719 -15.72 -7.92 -71.77
N SER A 720 -14.79 -7.81 -70.83
CA SER A 720 -14.04 -8.95 -70.29
C SER A 720 -13.97 -9.01 -68.76
N GLY A 721 -14.50 -8.00 -68.06
CA GLY A 721 -14.49 -7.92 -66.59
C GLY A 721 -13.09 -7.79 -65.97
N HIS A 722 -12.06 -7.49 -66.77
CA HIS A 722 -10.68 -7.35 -66.30
C HIS A 722 -10.42 -5.96 -65.72
N TYR A 723 -9.74 -5.94 -64.56
CA TYR A 723 -9.30 -4.73 -63.86
C TYR A 723 -7.86 -4.37 -64.25
N PHE A 724 -7.57 -3.10 -64.49
CA PHE A 724 -6.23 -2.61 -64.82
C PHE A 724 -5.98 -1.18 -64.32
N ILE A 725 -4.71 -0.78 -64.23
CA ILE A 725 -4.29 0.56 -63.79
C ILE A 725 -4.31 1.53 -64.98
N ARG A 726 -4.87 2.73 -64.78
CA ARG A 726 -4.83 3.86 -65.72
C ARG A 726 -4.25 5.10 -65.04
N THR A 727 -3.42 5.86 -65.74
CA THR A 727 -2.98 7.20 -65.30
C THR A 727 -3.93 8.26 -65.87
N ARG A 728 -3.97 9.45 -65.26
CA ARG A 728 -4.83 10.56 -65.73
C ARG A 728 -4.58 10.92 -67.20
N ALA A 729 -3.32 10.88 -67.66
CA ALA A 729 -2.95 11.12 -69.06
C ALA A 729 -3.60 10.12 -70.03
N GLY A 730 -3.76 8.86 -69.62
CA GLY A 730 -4.44 7.84 -70.43
C GLY A 730 -5.97 7.95 -70.44
N ILE A 731 -6.57 8.68 -69.48
CA ILE A 731 -8.01 8.98 -69.48
C ILE A 731 -8.30 10.10 -70.49
N ASP A 732 -7.47 11.14 -70.49
CA ASP A 732 -7.61 12.28 -71.39
C ASP A 732 -7.38 11.90 -72.88
N GLU A 733 -6.49 10.94 -73.16
CA GLU A 733 -6.26 10.40 -74.52
C GLU A 733 -7.45 9.58 -75.06
N GLU A 734 -8.15 8.82 -74.21
CA GLU A 734 -9.29 7.99 -74.62
C GLU A 734 -10.59 8.81 -74.76
N GLU A 735 -10.80 9.83 -73.90
CA GLU A 735 -11.91 10.79 -74.06
C GLU A 735 -11.71 11.71 -75.28
N GLY A 736 -10.47 12.10 -75.59
CA GLY A 736 -10.15 12.83 -76.81
C GLY A 736 -10.45 12.03 -78.09
N TYR A 737 -10.30 10.71 -78.06
CA TYR A 737 -10.58 9.82 -79.21
C TYR A 737 -12.09 9.53 -79.40
N ARG A 738 -12.92 9.70 -78.37
CA ARG A 738 -14.40 9.54 -78.47
C ARG A 738 -15.12 10.80 -78.96
N VAL A 739 -14.46 11.95 -79.01
CA VAL A 739 -15.04 13.23 -79.49
C VAL A 739 -14.47 13.65 -80.86
N GLY A 740 -13.67 12.80 -81.50
CA GLY A 740 -13.11 12.99 -82.85
C GLY A 740 -13.98 12.45 -83.97
#